data_AF-A0A932JHN8-F1
#
_entry.id   AF-A0A932JHN8-F1
#
_cell.length_a   1.000
_cell.length_b   1.000
_cell.length_c   1.000
_cell.angle_alpha   90.00
_cell.angle_beta   90.00
_cell.angle_gamma   90.00
#
_symmetry.space_group_name_H-M   'P 1'
#
loop_
_entity.id
_entity.type
_entity.pdbx_description
1 polymer ?
#
loop_
_entity_poly.entity_id
_entity_poly.type
_entity_poly.pdbx_seq_one_letter_code
_entity_poly.pdbx_strand_id
1 'polypeptide(L)'
;MKIFTLSILASIVLATPSFAVNPPALPNTSAVITCFPDTAGYKTITVGASGRDYTDLQKAINAADPGTIIKLDAGATFNGGFVLPKKTTGTGWIILMSSRMDLLPIDETRIAPPAPTGNPDYPTQASAMAKIVTTNLSGIPCFVTQANAHHYRFVGLEITADPSVLNSYGLVNLGDGSSAQNSLSVVPDHFVIDRCYIHGHTNATIMKYGVTLNCANAAIIDSYISDFHSVGYDAQAIAGINGPGPFKIINNYLEASGENIMFGGGASAIPGLVPSDIEIRQNYFSKPFSWRVGHPTFAGKHWTIKNLFELKTGMRVLFDGNILENSWADLPIGQSGCAILLTIRTEGGGSPQAEVSDITISNNIIRHAAEGISISGRDDGGTGNRSKRIRIYNNLFDDINGPVYGDLNIDGPNDGTFIKLGEPEDVVVDHNTIFQTGAITWAGIPMNGFVFTNNITNSKASKAGYQGIYGPGYQQGNKTIEHYFADVTDANQHINKNVMIGGDASKYTNYNTISMNYFPTVATDAGFVDYTNGTSDYHDYALLTSSQYSKNATDGKDIGIDFQMLDSSLQATRGCLPPVEMNVASVSLFPKNTAIKVGDSTVLIATILPANASNKNVTWTSDNQSTATVSSSGIVKGVAIGTATIVVTTQDGNKKGTCTVTVASNVLNVLSVFLFKETDTLYLESNAQDRYQYNAIVYPSDATNTNVSWHTLDSSIVSITQTGLAQAKAVGKTIIYVKTEDGGHTDSSRVTVLGSLGVDENKEYNQLTISPNPANNEIAISLPSSNHFEIEISTVLGEKVLKSEDRRLIDVSGLSVGVYLVKVQQGDGVYCRWFLKE
;
A
#
# COMPACT_ATOMS: atom_id res chain seq x y z
N MET A 1 -3.98 -15.01 46.64
CA MET A 1 -5.16 -14.49 47.34
C MET A 1 -4.77 -13.24 48.13
N LYS A 2 -4.84 -12.07 47.50
CA LYS A 2 -4.77 -10.74 48.13
C LYS A 2 -5.87 -9.93 47.47
N ILE A 3 -6.90 -9.62 48.24
CA ILE A 3 -8.09 -8.89 47.82
C ILE A 3 -7.73 -7.41 47.87
N PHE A 4 -7.77 -6.72 46.73
CA PHE A 4 -7.82 -5.26 46.69
C PHE A 4 -9.29 -4.85 46.68
N THR A 5 -9.73 -4.27 47.79
CA THR A 5 -11.02 -3.58 47.91
C THR A 5 -11.02 -2.32 47.06
N LEU A 6 -11.92 -2.27 46.08
CA LEU A 6 -12.21 -1.09 45.27
C LEU A 6 -13.06 -0.13 46.12
N SER A 7 -12.47 0.98 46.58
CA SER A 7 -13.19 2.06 47.24
C SER A 7 -13.88 2.93 46.19
N ILE A 8 -15.21 2.86 46.15
CA ILE A 8 -16.08 3.76 45.40
C ILE A 8 -16.03 5.13 46.09
N LEU A 9 -15.35 6.11 45.48
CA LEU A 9 -15.55 7.52 45.85
C LEU A 9 -16.86 7.97 45.18
N ALA A 10 -17.87 8.22 46.01
CA ALA A 10 -19.04 8.99 45.61
C ALA A 10 -18.60 10.45 45.44
N SER A 11 -18.49 10.89 44.19
CA SER A 11 -18.27 12.30 43.85
C SER A 11 -19.49 13.11 44.27
N ILE A 12 -19.26 14.10 45.13
CA ILE A 12 -20.23 15.12 45.51
C ILE A 12 -20.64 15.87 44.23
N VAL A 13 -21.91 15.73 43.85
CA VAL A 13 -22.53 16.53 42.78
C VAL A 13 -22.65 17.95 43.30
N LEU A 14 -21.68 18.80 42.98
CA LEU A 14 -21.86 20.25 43.04
C LEU A 14 -22.83 20.61 41.90
N ALA A 15 -23.95 21.22 42.27
CA ALA A 15 -25.00 21.61 41.35
C ALA A 15 -24.44 22.50 40.23
N THR A 16 -24.45 21.97 39.01
CA THR A 16 -24.24 22.76 37.81
C THR A 16 -25.38 23.78 37.68
N PRO A 17 -25.13 24.99 37.17
CA PRO A 17 -26.21 25.85 36.73
C PRO A 17 -27.04 25.04 35.74
N SER A 18 -28.32 24.84 36.06
CA SER A 18 -29.28 24.16 35.20
C SER A 18 -29.50 25.01 33.95
N PHE A 19 -28.71 24.79 32.90
CA PHE A 19 -29.12 25.17 31.56
C PHE A 19 -30.34 24.30 31.21
N ALA A 20 -31.49 24.92 30.95
CA ALA A 20 -32.75 24.23 30.70
C ALA A 20 -32.80 23.42 29.39
N VAL A 21 -31.66 23.25 28.71
CA VAL A 21 -31.52 22.53 27.45
C VAL A 21 -30.93 21.15 27.75
N ASN A 22 -31.70 20.09 27.48
CA ASN A 22 -31.18 18.72 27.56
C ASN A 22 -29.96 18.59 26.62
N PRO A 23 -28.83 18.01 27.06
CA PRO A 23 -27.68 17.83 26.19
C PRO A 23 -28.06 16.96 24.98
N PRO A 24 -27.38 17.13 23.83
CA PRO A 24 -27.55 16.27 22.67
C PRO A 24 -27.48 14.80 23.06
N ALA A 25 -28.38 13.97 22.51
CA ALA A 25 -28.27 12.53 22.70
C ALA A 25 -26.98 12.00 22.05
N LEU A 26 -26.16 11.28 22.83
CA LEU A 26 -24.92 10.68 22.32
C LEU A 26 -25.23 9.44 21.45
N PRO A 27 -24.32 9.08 20.53
CA PRO A 27 -24.48 7.89 19.69
C PRO A 27 -24.47 6.59 20.52
N ASN A 28 -25.34 5.64 20.16
CA ASN A 28 -25.29 4.27 20.68
C ASN A 28 -24.47 3.36 19.74
N THR A 29 -23.15 3.34 19.94
CA THR A 29 -22.21 2.56 19.11
C THR A 29 -21.72 1.27 19.78
N SER A 30 -22.38 0.84 20.87
CA SER A 30 -21.94 -0.31 21.69
C SER A 30 -21.90 -1.64 20.91
N ALA A 31 -22.73 -1.78 19.88
CA ALA A 31 -22.75 -2.96 19.00
C ALA A 31 -21.57 -3.00 18.00
N VAL A 32 -20.84 -1.90 17.81
CA VAL A 32 -19.72 -1.81 16.87
C VAL A 32 -18.43 -2.31 17.54
N ILE A 33 -18.02 -3.52 17.16
CA ILE A 33 -16.84 -4.20 17.70
C ILE A 33 -15.58 -3.72 16.98
N THR A 34 -14.75 -2.95 17.68
CA THR A 34 -13.49 -2.40 17.12
C THR A 34 -12.26 -3.22 17.49
N CYS A 35 -12.25 -3.86 18.66
CA CYS A 35 -11.09 -4.63 19.10
C CYS A 35 -10.83 -5.81 18.17
N PHE A 36 -9.55 -6.13 17.98
CA PHE A 36 -9.18 -7.30 17.20
C PHE A 36 -9.78 -8.57 17.84
N PRO A 37 -10.47 -9.44 17.09
CA PRO A 37 -11.16 -10.58 17.68
C PRO A 37 -10.16 -11.63 18.19
N ASP A 38 -10.57 -12.41 19.20
CA ASP A 38 -9.88 -13.67 19.50
C ASP A 38 -10.04 -14.62 18.29
N THR A 39 -8.91 -15.06 17.76
CA THR A 39 -8.84 -15.91 16.57
C THR A 39 -8.53 -17.37 16.91
N ALA A 40 -8.55 -17.75 18.19
CA ALA A 40 -8.46 -19.15 18.60
C ALA A 40 -9.55 -19.99 17.89
N GLY A 41 -9.13 -21.04 17.19
CA GLY A 41 -10.03 -21.91 16.44
C GLY A 41 -10.41 -21.41 15.04
N TYR A 42 -9.95 -20.23 14.62
CA TYR A 42 -10.19 -19.77 13.25
C TYR A 42 -9.42 -20.62 12.24
N LYS A 43 -10.06 -20.94 11.11
CA LYS A 43 -9.39 -21.59 9.98
C LYS A 43 -8.54 -20.55 9.26
N THR A 44 -7.27 -20.85 8.99
CA THR A 44 -6.43 -20.00 8.12
C THR A 44 -6.37 -20.59 6.72
N ILE A 45 -6.57 -19.75 5.71
CA ILE A 45 -6.26 -20.04 4.30
C ILE A 45 -5.27 -19.00 3.78
N THR A 46 -4.37 -19.43 2.91
CA THR A 46 -3.31 -18.59 2.33
C THR A 46 -3.60 -18.23 0.88
N VAL A 47 -3.32 -17.00 0.49
CA VAL A 47 -3.55 -16.51 -0.87
C VAL A 47 -2.31 -15.79 -1.40
N GLY A 48 -1.86 -16.16 -2.60
CA GLY A 48 -0.68 -15.56 -3.22
C GLY A 48 -0.12 -16.38 -4.38
N ALA A 49 1.21 -16.44 -4.49
CA ALA A 49 1.89 -17.16 -5.57
C ALA A 49 1.66 -18.68 -5.52
N SER A 50 2.19 -19.41 -6.50
CA SER A 50 2.13 -20.88 -6.53
C SER A 50 2.67 -21.48 -5.21
N GLY A 51 1.92 -22.43 -4.63
CA GLY A 51 2.22 -23.02 -3.32
C GLY A 51 1.36 -22.51 -2.15
N ARG A 52 0.42 -21.59 -2.39
CA ARG A 52 -0.65 -21.20 -1.45
C ARG A 52 -1.93 -22.02 -1.67
N ASP A 53 -2.85 -21.97 -0.70
CA ASP A 53 -4.16 -22.65 -0.80
C ASP A 53 -4.97 -22.11 -1.99
N TYR A 54 -4.85 -20.80 -2.26
CA TYR A 54 -5.47 -20.13 -3.39
C TYR A 54 -4.48 -19.21 -4.11
N THR A 55 -4.53 -19.18 -5.43
CA THR A 55 -3.85 -18.15 -6.25
C THR A 55 -4.79 -17.02 -6.65
N ASP A 56 -6.08 -17.15 -6.35
CA ASP A 56 -7.16 -16.24 -6.75
C ASP A 56 -7.90 -15.78 -5.49
N LEU A 57 -7.88 -14.47 -5.25
CA LEU A 57 -8.48 -13.87 -4.05
C LEU A 57 -10.01 -13.98 -4.04
N GLN A 58 -10.70 -13.86 -5.17
CA GLN A 58 -12.15 -13.99 -5.20
C GLN A 58 -12.56 -15.43 -4.85
N LYS A 59 -11.83 -16.43 -5.34
CA LYS A 59 -12.08 -17.84 -4.97
C LYS A 59 -11.89 -18.09 -3.48
N ALA A 60 -10.86 -17.48 -2.88
CA ALA A 60 -10.64 -17.56 -1.43
C ALA A 60 -11.79 -16.90 -0.63
N ILE A 61 -12.24 -15.71 -1.02
CA ILE A 61 -13.37 -15.00 -0.41
C ILE A 61 -14.66 -15.82 -0.51
N ASN A 62 -14.92 -16.41 -1.67
CA ASN A 62 -16.10 -17.25 -1.88
C ASN A 62 -16.09 -18.49 -0.97
N ALA A 63 -14.93 -19.11 -0.80
CA ALA A 63 -14.75 -20.33 0.00
C ALA A 63 -14.65 -20.10 1.52
N ALA A 64 -14.43 -18.87 1.97
CA ALA A 64 -14.32 -18.55 3.40
C ALA A 64 -15.68 -18.52 4.10
N ASP A 65 -15.77 -19.13 5.28
CA ASP A 65 -16.94 -19.02 6.18
C ASP A 65 -16.59 -18.17 7.40
N PRO A 66 -17.57 -17.58 8.12
CA PRO A 66 -17.35 -16.91 9.41
C PRO A 66 -16.43 -17.72 10.34
N GLY A 67 -15.38 -17.08 10.87
CA GLY A 67 -14.29 -17.78 11.57
C GLY A 67 -13.10 -18.15 10.68
N THR A 68 -12.93 -17.50 9.53
CA THR A 68 -11.80 -17.72 8.61
C THR A 68 -10.87 -16.53 8.57
N ILE A 69 -9.57 -16.79 8.62
CA ILE A 69 -8.50 -15.85 8.28
C ILE A 69 -8.04 -16.14 6.85
N ILE A 70 -8.20 -15.16 5.97
CA ILE A 70 -7.64 -15.12 4.62
C ILE A 70 -6.31 -14.36 4.69
N LYS A 71 -5.21 -15.09 4.74
CA LYS A 71 -3.86 -14.53 4.88
C LYS A 71 -3.25 -14.28 3.50
N LEU A 72 -3.06 -13.00 3.16
CA LEU A 72 -2.57 -12.54 1.87
C LEU A 72 -1.05 -12.34 1.90
N ASP A 73 -0.32 -12.83 0.91
CA ASP A 73 1.13 -12.62 0.82
C ASP A 73 1.48 -11.12 0.84
N ALA A 74 2.36 -10.71 1.76
CA ALA A 74 2.78 -9.31 1.92
C ALA A 74 3.68 -8.93 0.74
N GLY A 75 3.51 -7.71 0.23
CA GLY A 75 4.16 -7.24 -0.99
C GLY A 75 3.58 -7.82 -2.29
N ALA A 76 2.63 -8.77 -2.22
CA ALA A 76 1.94 -9.25 -3.40
C ALA A 76 0.82 -8.28 -3.83
N THR A 77 0.60 -8.20 -5.15
CA THR A 77 -0.46 -7.39 -5.75
C THR A 77 -1.59 -8.27 -6.26
N PHE A 78 -2.82 -7.99 -5.81
CA PHE A 78 -4.05 -8.64 -6.23
C PHE A 78 -4.88 -7.66 -7.06
N ASN A 79 -4.87 -7.87 -8.38
CA ASN A 79 -5.58 -7.02 -9.32
C ASN A 79 -7.04 -7.48 -9.49
N GLY A 80 -8.01 -6.58 -9.34
CA GLY A 80 -9.42 -6.85 -9.63
C GLY A 80 -10.41 -6.07 -8.78
N GLY A 81 -11.69 -6.24 -9.10
CA GLY A 81 -12.82 -5.86 -8.24
C GLY A 81 -13.40 -7.10 -7.58
N PHE A 82 -13.42 -7.12 -6.25
CA PHE A 82 -13.78 -8.27 -5.43
C PHE A 82 -15.16 -8.07 -4.81
N VAL A 83 -16.02 -9.08 -4.95
CA VAL A 83 -17.36 -9.10 -4.36
C VAL A 83 -17.29 -9.84 -3.03
N LEU A 84 -17.77 -9.21 -1.96
CA LEU A 84 -18.00 -9.83 -0.66
C LEU A 84 -19.38 -10.49 -0.65
N PRO A 85 -19.47 -11.83 -0.65
CA PRO A 85 -20.76 -12.51 -0.70
C PRO A 85 -21.47 -12.49 0.66
N LYS A 86 -22.79 -12.64 0.61
CA LYS A 86 -23.59 -13.03 1.77
C LYS A 86 -23.15 -14.41 2.26
N LYS A 87 -23.05 -14.59 3.58
CA LYS A 87 -22.89 -15.90 4.22
C LYS A 87 -24.23 -16.32 4.83
N THR A 88 -24.50 -17.61 4.88
CA THR A 88 -25.83 -18.12 5.27
C THR A 88 -25.93 -18.46 6.76
N THR A 89 -24.79 -18.64 7.45
CA THR A 89 -24.71 -18.99 8.88
C THR A 89 -23.45 -18.39 9.51
N GLY A 90 -23.44 -18.26 10.84
CA GLY A 90 -22.28 -17.86 11.63
C GLY A 90 -22.16 -16.34 11.88
N THR A 91 -21.51 -15.98 12.99
CA THR A 91 -21.28 -14.60 13.45
C THR A 91 -19.79 -14.31 13.75
N GLY A 92 -18.89 -15.23 13.37
CA GLY A 92 -17.45 -15.01 13.44
C GLY A 92 -16.96 -14.08 12.32
N TRP A 93 -15.80 -13.46 12.50
CA TRP A 93 -15.24 -12.62 11.45
C TRP A 93 -14.65 -13.44 10.30
N ILE A 94 -14.81 -12.96 9.07
CA ILE A 94 -13.94 -13.30 7.94
C ILE A 94 -12.89 -12.21 7.86
N ILE A 95 -11.64 -12.56 8.15
CA ILE A 95 -10.55 -11.60 8.29
C ILE A 95 -9.64 -11.69 7.07
N LEU A 96 -9.62 -10.64 6.24
CA LEU A 96 -8.65 -10.48 5.15
C LEU A 96 -7.46 -9.71 5.71
N MET A 97 -6.29 -10.35 5.79
CA MET A 97 -5.13 -9.73 6.44
C MET A 97 -3.82 -9.96 5.70
N SER A 98 -2.92 -8.98 5.76
CA SER A 98 -1.54 -9.16 5.30
C SER A 98 -0.85 -10.27 6.09
N SER A 99 0.04 -11.00 5.42
CA SER A 99 0.80 -12.09 6.01
C SER A 99 1.90 -11.63 6.98
N ARG A 100 2.28 -10.35 6.92
CA ARG A 100 3.33 -9.71 7.73
C ARG A 100 2.79 -8.68 8.72
N MET A 101 1.68 -9.00 9.40
CA MET A 101 1.18 -8.17 10.51
C MET A 101 2.19 -7.95 11.64
N ASP A 102 3.19 -8.82 11.78
CA ASP A 102 4.31 -8.66 12.72
C ASP A 102 5.19 -7.42 12.43
N LEU A 103 5.11 -6.86 11.22
CA LEU A 103 5.83 -5.65 10.81
C LEU A 103 4.95 -4.40 10.82
N LEU A 104 3.65 -4.56 11.10
CA LEU A 104 2.71 -3.45 11.18
C LEU A 104 2.47 -3.08 12.65
N PRO A 105 1.98 -1.87 12.94
CA PRO A 105 1.67 -1.46 14.29
C PRO A 105 0.64 -2.38 14.97
N ILE A 106 0.74 -2.46 16.29
CA ILE A 106 -0.22 -3.18 17.14
C ILE A 106 -1.61 -2.52 17.10
N ASP A 107 -2.61 -3.21 17.63
CA ASP A 107 -3.98 -2.67 17.77
C ASP A 107 -3.96 -1.32 18.50
N GLU A 108 -4.88 -0.42 18.14
CA GLU A 108 -4.97 0.98 18.60
C GLU A 108 -3.84 1.90 18.16
N THR A 109 -2.87 1.41 17.35
CA THR A 109 -1.85 2.26 16.73
C THR A 109 -2.13 2.43 15.24
N ARG A 110 -2.35 3.68 14.83
CA ARG A 110 -2.59 4.05 13.43
C ARG A 110 -1.42 3.66 12.53
N ILE A 111 -1.73 3.15 11.36
CA ILE A 111 -0.76 2.88 10.32
C ILE A 111 -0.11 4.17 9.81
N ALA A 112 1.20 4.14 9.60
CA ALA A 112 1.97 5.17 8.93
C ALA A 112 2.66 4.53 7.71
N PRO A 113 2.03 4.53 6.52
CA PRO A 113 2.51 3.80 5.34
C PRO A 113 4.00 3.98 5.00
N PRO A 114 4.61 5.20 5.07
CA PRO A 114 6.03 5.39 4.77
C PRO A 114 6.97 5.02 5.93
N ALA A 115 6.45 4.77 7.14
CA ALA A 115 7.29 4.48 8.30
C ALA A 115 8.11 3.19 8.10
N PRO A 116 9.37 3.16 8.53
CA PRO A 116 10.23 2.01 8.35
C PRO A 116 9.80 0.84 9.23
N THR A 117 9.95 -0.39 8.74
CA THR A 117 9.71 -1.61 9.55
C THR A 117 10.99 -2.16 10.20
N GLY A 118 12.16 -1.71 9.74
CA GLY A 118 13.45 -2.29 10.07
C GLY A 118 13.75 -3.62 9.35
N ASN A 119 12.87 -4.10 8.47
CA ASN A 119 13.06 -5.29 7.66
C ASN A 119 13.46 -4.92 6.22
N PRO A 120 14.57 -5.43 5.67
CA PRO A 120 15.05 -5.05 4.33
C PRO A 120 14.16 -5.57 3.19
N ASP A 121 13.45 -6.68 3.39
CA ASP A 121 12.52 -7.23 2.37
C ASP A 121 11.22 -6.42 2.31
N TYR A 122 10.92 -5.69 3.39
CA TYR A 122 9.72 -4.88 3.56
C TYR A 122 10.08 -3.53 4.20
N PRO A 123 10.82 -2.66 3.50
CA PRO A 123 11.46 -1.49 4.09
C PRO A 123 10.48 -0.50 4.74
N THR A 124 9.22 -0.46 4.30
CA THR A 124 8.16 0.41 4.83
C THR A 124 6.93 -0.38 5.27
N GLN A 125 6.09 0.20 6.13
CA GLN A 125 4.82 -0.42 6.53
C GLN A 125 3.95 -0.76 5.32
N ALA A 126 3.87 0.12 4.31
CA ALA A 126 3.15 -0.16 3.05
C ALA A 126 3.70 -1.41 2.33
N SER A 127 5.03 -1.57 2.24
CA SER A 127 5.61 -2.75 1.60
C SER A 127 5.28 -4.06 2.33
N ALA A 128 5.05 -4.02 3.65
CA ALA A 128 4.62 -5.16 4.46
C ALA A 128 3.11 -5.46 4.33
N MET A 129 2.35 -4.67 3.57
CA MET A 129 0.94 -4.93 3.28
C MET A 129 0.76 -5.81 2.04
N ALA A 130 -0.34 -6.54 1.99
CA ALA A 130 -0.83 -7.08 0.74
C ALA A 130 -1.56 -5.96 -0.02
N LYS A 131 -1.29 -5.82 -1.31
CA LYS A 131 -1.79 -4.72 -2.14
C LYS A 131 -2.97 -5.18 -2.99
N ILE A 132 -4.12 -4.51 -2.86
CA ILE A 132 -5.34 -4.73 -3.63
C ILE A 132 -5.49 -3.57 -4.60
N VAL A 133 -5.60 -3.87 -5.90
CA VAL A 133 -5.59 -2.84 -6.94
C VAL A 133 -6.76 -3.06 -7.89
N THR A 134 -7.61 -2.05 -8.05
CA THR A 134 -8.53 -2.04 -9.19
C THR A 134 -7.79 -1.59 -10.44
N THR A 135 -7.83 -2.42 -11.48
CA THR A 135 -7.29 -2.12 -12.82
C THR A 135 -8.41 -1.79 -13.80
N ASN A 136 -9.64 -1.62 -13.31
CA ASN A 136 -10.81 -1.43 -14.15
C ASN A 136 -10.93 0.03 -14.58
N LEU A 137 -10.76 0.30 -15.88
CA LEU A 137 -10.81 1.65 -16.44
C LEU A 137 -12.21 2.31 -16.38
N SER A 138 -13.26 1.53 -16.10
CA SER A 138 -14.62 2.04 -15.85
C SER A 138 -14.85 2.42 -14.38
N GLY A 139 -13.82 2.33 -13.52
CA GLY A 139 -13.89 2.78 -12.14
C GLY A 139 -14.62 1.82 -11.19
N ILE A 140 -14.59 0.52 -11.47
CA ILE A 140 -15.13 -0.50 -10.55
C ILE A 140 -14.27 -0.51 -9.27
N PRO A 141 -14.88 -0.53 -8.06
CA PRO A 141 -14.14 -0.58 -6.79
C PRO A 141 -13.30 -1.84 -6.60
N CYS A 142 -12.32 -1.76 -5.69
CA CYS A 142 -11.60 -2.95 -5.22
C CYS A 142 -12.52 -3.90 -4.46
N PHE A 143 -13.41 -3.37 -3.62
CA PHE A 143 -14.38 -4.16 -2.88
C PHE A 143 -15.80 -3.63 -3.06
N VAL A 144 -16.72 -4.55 -3.32
CA VAL A 144 -18.17 -4.29 -3.30
C VAL A 144 -18.87 -5.40 -2.51
N THR A 145 -19.99 -5.08 -1.88
CA THR A 145 -20.78 -6.05 -1.11
C THR A 145 -21.96 -6.58 -1.91
N GLN A 146 -22.25 -7.86 -1.81
CA GLN A 146 -23.59 -8.37 -2.09
C GLN A 146 -24.59 -7.84 -1.05
N ALA A 147 -25.88 -7.75 -1.41
CA ALA A 147 -26.95 -7.54 -0.44
C ALA A 147 -26.85 -8.53 0.74
N ASN A 148 -26.98 -8.03 1.97
CA ASN A 148 -26.75 -8.77 3.21
C ASN A 148 -25.36 -9.43 3.37
N ALA A 149 -24.33 -9.00 2.65
CA ALA A 149 -22.97 -9.39 3.02
C ALA A 149 -22.70 -8.98 4.47
N HIS A 150 -22.03 -9.86 5.24
CA HIS A 150 -21.80 -9.57 6.65
C HIS A 150 -20.50 -10.14 7.24
N HIS A 151 -20.02 -9.47 8.29
CA HIS A 151 -18.92 -9.91 9.16
C HIS A 151 -17.55 -10.01 8.45
N TYR A 152 -17.18 -8.98 7.68
CA TYR A 152 -15.86 -8.89 7.05
C TYR A 152 -14.97 -7.87 7.76
N ARG A 153 -13.72 -8.26 8.02
CA ARG A 153 -12.69 -7.38 8.58
C ARG A 153 -11.47 -7.34 7.68
N PHE A 154 -11.03 -6.15 7.31
CA PHE A 154 -9.81 -5.91 6.54
C PHE A 154 -8.71 -5.43 7.48
N VAL A 155 -7.52 -6.03 7.40
CA VAL A 155 -6.44 -5.75 8.35
C VAL A 155 -5.09 -5.63 7.65
N GLY A 156 -4.45 -4.45 7.74
CA GLY A 156 -3.10 -4.27 7.21
C GLY A 156 -3.02 -4.41 5.69
N LEU A 157 -4.04 -3.94 4.96
CA LEU A 157 -4.09 -3.99 3.49
C LEU A 157 -3.77 -2.63 2.89
N GLU A 158 -3.05 -2.62 1.77
CA GLU A 158 -2.97 -1.47 0.88
C GLU A 158 -4.07 -1.62 -0.19
N ILE A 159 -4.95 -0.64 -0.34
CA ILE A 159 -6.07 -0.67 -1.29
C ILE A 159 -6.00 0.59 -2.16
N THR A 160 -5.83 0.41 -3.47
CA THR A 160 -5.64 1.53 -4.40
C THR A 160 -6.18 1.25 -5.79
N ALA A 161 -6.07 2.22 -6.69
CA ALA A 161 -6.33 2.06 -8.11
C ALA A 161 -5.02 2.06 -8.89
N ASP A 162 -4.97 1.31 -9.99
CA ASP A 162 -3.87 1.39 -10.94
C ASP A 162 -3.77 2.82 -11.51
N PRO A 163 -2.58 3.40 -11.70
CA PRO A 163 -2.44 4.76 -12.22
C PRO A 163 -3.12 5.05 -13.56
N SER A 164 -3.47 4.01 -14.34
CA SER A 164 -4.26 4.12 -15.57
C SER A 164 -5.76 4.31 -15.33
N VAL A 165 -6.27 4.03 -14.14
CA VAL A 165 -7.67 4.24 -13.74
C VAL A 165 -7.86 5.71 -13.39
N LEU A 166 -8.11 6.53 -14.41
CA LEU A 166 -8.27 7.98 -14.24
C LEU A 166 -9.58 8.38 -13.54
N ASN A 167 -10.56 7.47 -13.50
CA ASN A 167 -11.86 7.71 -12.87
C ASN A 167 -12.23 6.52 -11.98
N SER A 168 -12.42 6.78 -10.69
CA SER A 168 -12.89 5.82 -9.70
C SER A 168 -13.98 6.44 -8.83
N TYR A 169 -15.04 5.68 -8.58
CA TYR A 169 -16.20 6.11 -7.80
C TYR A 169 -16.30 5.38 -6.45
N GLY A 170 -15.17 4.94 -5.93
CA GLY A 170 -15.09 4.14 -4.69
C GLY A 170 -13.98 3.11 -4.77
N LEU A 171 -13.14 3.01 -3.74
CA LEU A 171 -12.21 1.87 -3.62
C LEU A 171 -12.81 0.75 -2.76
N VAL A 172 -13.52 1.10 -1.69
CA VAL A 172 -14.20 0.14 -0.80
C VAL A 172 -15.66 0.57 -0.64
N ASN A 173 -16.57 -0.19 -1.24
CA ASN A 173 -18.00 0.08 -1.17
C ASN A 173 -18.71 -0.90 -0.24
N LEU A 174 -19.04 -0.44 0.97
CA LEU A 174 -19.79 -1.20 1.96
C LEU A 174 -21.26 -0.85 1.80
N GLY A 175 -21.98 -1.66 1.02
CA GLY A 175 -23.29 -1.31 0.47
C GLY A 175 -23.17 -0.55 -0.85
N ASP A 176 -24.14 -0.77 -1.74
CA ASP A 176 -24.10 -0.19 -3.09
C ASP A 176 -24.88 1.13 -3.21
N GLY A 177 -25.71 1.46 -2.20
CA GLY A 177 -26.52 2.68 -2.19
C GLY A 177 -27.51 2.77 -3.35
N SER A 178 -27.73 1.68 -4.08
CA SER A 178 -28.54 1.65 -5.28
C SER A 178 -30.03 1.61 -4.96
N SER A 179 -30.87 1.78 -5.99
CA SER A 179 -32.32 1.58 -5.88
C SER A 179 -32.72 0.14 -5.51
N ALA A 180 -31.81 -0.83 -5.60
CA ALA A 180 -32.02 -2.19 -5.11
C ALA A 180 -31.80 -2.28 -3.58
N GLN A 181 -30.93 -1.46 -3.00
CA GLN A 181 -30.73 -1.33 -1.56
C GLN A 181 -31.75 -0.34 -0.95
N ASN A 182 -33.03 -0.65 -1.11
CA ASN A 182 -34.15 0.25 -0.75
C ASN A 182 -34.87 -0.09 0.56
N SER A 183 -34.37 -1.07 1.33
CA SER A 183 -34.88 -1.38 2.67
C SER A 183 -33.77 -1.82 3.61
N LEU A 184 -33.96 -1.65 4.92
CA LEU A 184 -33.00 -2.10 5.94
C LEU A 184 -32.72 -3.61 5.85
N SER A 185 -33.67 -4.40 5.34
CA SER A 185 -33.55 -5.86 5.24
C SER A 185 -32.51 -6.36 4.23
N VAL A 186 -32.02 -5.50 3.34
CA VAL A 186 -31.01 -5.85 2.30
C VAL A 186 -29.66 -5.17 2.54
N VAL A 187 -29.57 -4.30 3.56
CA VAL A 187 -28.34 -3.58 3.92
C VAL A 187 -27.29 -4.61 4.39
N PRO A 188 -26.04 -4.51 3.89
CA PRO A 188 -24.95 -5.34 4.40
C PRO A 188 -24.48 -4.81 5.77
N ASP A 189 -23.96 -5.69 6.64
CA ASP A 189 -23.71 -5.35 8.03
C ASP A 189 -22.38 -5.90 8.61
N HIS A 190 -21.90 -5.32 9.71
CA HIS A 190 -20.68 -5.76 10.43
C HIS A 190 -19.43 -5.73 9.54
N PHE A 191 -18.88 -4.53 9.35
CA PHE A 191 -17.62 -4.33 8.64
C PHE A 191 -16.59 -3.62 9.50
N VAL A 192 -15.33 -4.04 9.40
CA VAL A 192 -14.22 -3.33 10.05
C VAL A 192 -13.07 -3.14 9.06
N ILE A 193 -12.61 -1.90 8.92
CA ILE A 193 -11.36 -1.55 8.25
C ILE A 193 -10.37 -1.19 9.35
N ASP A 194 -9.29 -1.96 9.49
CA ASP A 194 -8.35 -1.89 10.62
C ASP A 194 -6.90 -1.80 10.09
N ARG A 195 -6.20 -0.70 10.41
CA ARG A 195 -4.80 -0.48 9.99
C ARG A 195 -4.57 -0.64 8.48
N CYS A 196 -5.54 -0.23 7.67
CA CYS A 196 -5.41 -0.27 6.21
C CYS A 196 -4.85 1.04 5.66
N TYR A 197 -4.12 0.95 4.57
CA TYR A 197 -3.72 2.09 3.75
C TYR A 197 -4.60 2.14 2.50
N ILE A 198 -5.57 3.06 2.44
CA ILE A 198 -6.51 3.18 1.32
C ILE A 198 -6.20 4.48 0.61
N HIS A 199 -5.79 4.44 -0.66
CA HIS A 199 -5.36 5.67 -1.31
C HIS A 199 -5.66 5.76 -2.79
N GLY A 200 -5.92 6.99 -3.23
CA GLY A 200 -5.96 7.35 -4.64
C GLY A 200 -4.56 7.47 -5.26
N HIS A 201 -4.50 8.18 -6.38
CA HIS A 201 -3.23 8.56 -7.01
C HIS A 201 -3.37 9.90 -7.72
N THR A 202 -2.31 10.71 -7.73
CA THR A 202 -2.28 12.06 -8.30
C THR A 202 -2.71 12.16 -9.78
N ASN A 203 -2.50 11.09 -10.57
CA ASN A 203 -2.91 11.08 -11.98
C ASN A 203 -4.44 11.07 -12.17
N ALA A 204 -5.23 10.63 -11.17
CA ALA A 204 -6.67 10.48 -11.30
C ALA A 204 -7.36 11.83 -11.57
N THR A 205 -8.28 11.86 -12.54
CA THR A 205 -9.18 12.99 -12.80
C THR A 205 -10.33 12.98 -11.81
N ILE A 206 -10.88 11.79 -11.53
CA ILE A 206 -11.93 11.57 -10.54
C ILE A 206 -11.47 10.43 -9.63
N MET A 207 -11.29 10.73 -8.35
CA MET A 207 -11.07 9.73 -7.30
C MET A 207 -12.05 10.03 -6.17
N LYS A 208 -13.29 9.54 -6.34
CA LYS A 208 -14.45 10.08 -5.63
C LYS A 208 -14.54 9.64 -4.18
N TYR A 209 -14.45 8.34 -3.89
CA TYR A 209 -14.62 7.83 -2.53
C TYR A 209 -13.50 6.88 -2.15
N GLY A 210 -12.96 7.03 -0.94
CA GLY A 210 -12.15 6.00 -0.32
C GLY A 210 -13.02 4.85 0.15
N VAL A 211 -13.83 5.11 1.18
CA VAL A 211 -14.77 4.15 1.75
C VAL A 211 -16.19 4.72 1.73
N THR A 212 -17.16 3.96 1.20
CA THR A 212 -18.58 4.31 1.34
C THR A 212 -19.26 3.48 2.43
N LEU A 213 -19.99 4.16 3.32
CA LEU A 213 -20.72 3.61 4.46
C LEU A 213 -22.22 3.53 4.15
N ASN A 214 -22.58 2.73 3.14
CA ASN A 214 -23.96 2.37 2.81
C ASN A 214 -24.37 1.07 3.51
N CYS A 215 -23.81 0.80 4.69
CA CYS A 215 -23.97 -0.44 5.46
C CYS A 215 -24.48 -0.14 6.89
N ALA A 216 -24.74 -1.20 7.66
CA ALA A 216 -25.03 -1.11 9.10
C ALA A 216 -23.85 -1.65 9.91
N ASN A 217 -23.65 -1.15 11.14
CA ASN A 217 -22.61 -1.60 12.06
C ASN A 217 -21.21 -1.67 11.41
N ALA A 218 -20.55 -0.53 11.27
CA ALA A 218 -19.22 -0.49 10.66
C ALA A 218 -18.21 0.34 11.45
N ALA A 219 -16.96 -0.07 11.38
CA ALA A 219 -15.83 0.65 11.95
C ALA A 219 -14.72 0.90 10.93
N ILE A 220 -14.14 2.09 10.95
CA ILE A 220 -12.90 2.43 10.24
C ILE A 220 -11.93 2.92 11.30
N ILE A 221 -10.86 2.15 11.51
CA ILE A 221 -9.98 2.32 12.67
C ILE A 221 -8.50 2.23 12.30
N ASP A 222 -7.69 3.05 12.94
CA ASP A 222 -6.22 3.03 12.86
C ASP A 222 -5.67 3.10 11.42
N SER A 223 -6.47 3.61 10.48
CA SER A 223 -6.21 3.52 9.05
C SER A 223 -5.70 4.84 8.47
N TYR A 224 -5.09 4.76 7.30
CA TYR A 224 -4.58 5.91 6.56
C TYR A 224 -5.30 5.99 5.22
N ILE A 225 -6.15 6.99 5.04
CA ILE A 225 -7.00 7.16 3.86
C ILE A 225 -6.65 8.48 3.17
N SER A 226 -6.04 8.43 1.99
CA SER A 226 -5.44 9.64 1.38
C SER A 226 -5.50 9.73 -0.14
N ASP A 227 -5.14 10.90 -0.68
CA ASP A 227 -5.08 11.17 -2.13
C ASP A 227 -6.43 11.03 -2.87
N PHE A 228 -7.54 11.34 -2.18
CA PHE A 228 -8.89 11.37 -2.78
C PHE A 228 -9.22 12.75 -3.30
N HIS A 229 -9.02 12.99 -4.58
CA HIS A 229 -9.25 14.29 -5.18
C HIS A 229 -9.90 14.18 -6.56
N SER A 230 -10.73 15.15 -6.93
CA SER A 230 -11.42 15.17 -8.22
C SER A 230 -11.44 16.56 -8.84
N VAL A 231 -11.43 16.63 -10.17
CA VAL A 231 -11.54 17.87 -10.94
C VAL A 231 -13.01 18.08 -11.32
N GLY A 232 -13.65 19.11 -10.77
CA GLY A 232 -15.06 19.44 -11.06
C GLY A 232 -16.08 18.55 -10.35
N TYR A 233 -15.65 17.70 -9.41
CA TYR A 233 -16.51 16.81 -8.64
C TYR A 233 -16.07 16.79 -7.18
N ASP A 234 -17.01 16.50 -6.29
CA ASP A 234 -16.72 16.24 -4.88
C ASP A 234 -15.94 14.93 -4.73
N ALA A 235 -15.00 14.89 -3.80
CA ALA A 235 -14.23 13.70 -3.44
C ALA A 235 -14.14 13.58 -1.91
N GLN A 236 -14.24 12.36 -1.38
CA GLN A 236 -14.25 12.08 0.04
C GLN A 236 -13.39 10.88 0.42
N ALA A 237 -12.73 10.97 1.58
CA ALA A 237 -12.04 9.82 2.15
C ALA A 237 -13.09 8.82 2.69
N ILE A 238 -14.13 9.32 3.37
CA ILE A 238 -15.26 8.54 3.85
C ILE A 238 -16.58 9.25 3.49
N ALA A 239 -17.52 8.53 2.90
CA ALA A 239 -18.85 9.05 2.58
C ALA A 239 -19.97 8.10 3.05
N GLY A 240 -21.07 8.64 3.60
CA GLY A 240 -22.25 7.87 3.98
C GLY A 240 -23.53 8.46 3.40
N ILE A 241 -24.32 7.67 2.68
CA ILE A 241 -25.58 8.14 2.04
C ILE A 241 -26.76 7.26 2.46
N ASN A 242 -26.64 5.96 2.22
CA ASN A 242 -27.74 4.99 2.30
C ASN A 242 -27.56 3.96 3.45
N GLY A 243 -26.72 4.28 4.43
CA GLY A 243 -26.41 3.42 5.58
C GLY A 243 -27.07 3.93 6.88
N PRO A 244 -27.73 3.05 7.67
CA PRO A 244 -28.38 3.45 8.93
C PRO A 244 -27.43 3.75 10.09
N GLY A 245 -26.18 3.26 10.06
CA GLY A 245 -25.33 3.17 11.24
C GLY A 245 -25.67 1.97 12.13
N PRO A 246 -25.10 1.86 13.35
CA PRO A 246 -24.12 2.77 13.93
C PRO A 246 -22.74 2.71 13.24
N PHE A 247 -21.96 3.78 13.38
CA PHE A 247 -20.61 3.89 12.80
C PHE A 247 -19.57 4.36 13.82
N LYS A 248 -18.36 3.77 13.77
CA LYS A 248 -17.18 4.26 14.49
C LYS A 248 -16.06 4.60 13.51
N ILE A 249 -15.57 5.83 13.54
CA ILE A 249 -14.44 6.31 12.73
C ILE A 249 -13.39 6.82 13.70
N ILE A 250 -12.40 5.99 14.04
CA ILE A 250 -11.51 6.25 15.18
C ILE A 250 -10.03 6.16 14.78
N ASN A 251 -9.23 7.17 15.15
CA ASN A 251 -7.77 7.17 15.00
C ASN A 251 -7.27 6.99 13.55
N ASN A 252 -7.91 7.64 12.59
CA ASN A 252 -7.51 7.58 11.18
C ASN A 252 -6.78 8.84 10.72
N TYR A 253 -5.91 8.73 9.71
CA TYR A 253 -5.49 9.87 8.90
C TYR A 253 -6.40 9.93 7.68
N LEU A 254 -6.99 11.10 7.39
CA LEU A 254 -7.99 11.28 6.35
C LEU A 254 -7.63 12.47 5.47
N GLU A 255 -7.58 12.28 4.16
CA GLU A 255 -7.22 13.31 3.18
C GLU A 255 -8.08 13.21 1.92
N ALA A 256 -8.87 14.25 1.64
CA ALA A 256 -9.67 14.37 0.43
C ALA A 256 -9.91 15.83 0.01
N SER A 257 -10.00 16.10 -1.30
CA SER A 257 -10.12 17.46 -1.85
C SER A 257 -11.50 18.07 -1.59
N GLY A 258 -12.57 17.27 -1.69
CA GLY A 258 -13.91 17.67 -1.28
C GLY A 258 -14.02 17.68 0.24
N GLU A 259 -14.64 16.65 0.81
CA GLU A 259 -14.81 16.48 2.26
C GLU A 259 -14.06 15.25 2.76
N ASN A 260 -13.26 15.37 3.81
CA ASN A 260 -12.59 14.19 4.36
C ASN A 260 -13.63 13.19 4.91
N ILE A 261 -14.70 13.69 5.55
CA ILE A 261 -15.89 12.91 5.87
C ILE A 261 -17.14 13.68 5.47
N MET A 262 -18.07 13.01 4.77
CA MET A 262 -19.41 13.54 4.52
C MET A 262 -20.52 12.51 4.77
N PHE A 263 -21.62 12.93 5.40
CA PHE A 263 -22.89 12.19 5.37
C PHE A 263 -23.98 12.98 4.62
N GLY A 264 -24.62 12.33 3.65
CA GLY A 264 -25.54 12.94 2.67
C GLY A 264 -24.87 13.29 1.34
N GLY A 265 -25.38 14.28 0.60
CA GLY A 265 -24.88 14.63 -0.73
C GLY A 265 -25.47 13.79 -1.87
N GLY A 266 -26.49 13.01 -1.55
CA GLY A 266 -27.30 12.21 -2.47
C GLY A 266 -28.53 11.67 -1.75
N ALA A 267 -29.59 11.37 -2.48
CA ALA A 267 -30.81 10.87 -1.88
C ALA A 267 -30.63 9.42 -1.39
N SER A 268 -31.07 9.15 -0.15
CA SER A 268 -31.16 7.76 0.35
C SER A 268 -32.21 6.99 -0.44
N ALA A 269 -31.86 5.78 -0.88
CA ALA A 269 -32.79 4.84 -1.51
C ALA A 269 -33.72 4.17 -0.49
N ILE A 270 -33.36 4.19 0.80
CA ILE A 270 -34.18 3.65 1.90
C ILE A 270 -35.12 4.75 2.42
N PRO A 271 -36.46 4.58 2.32
CA PRO A 271 -37.42 5.57 2.79
C PRO A 271 -37.29 5.84 4.29
N GLY A 272 -37.28 7.13 4.68
CA GLY A 272 -37.23 7.54 6.07
C GLY A 272 -35.87 7.35 6.77
N LEU A 273 -34.83 6.94 6.03
CA LEU A 273 -33.50 6.77 6.58
C LEU A 273 -32.82 8.10 6.89
N VAL A 274 -32.31 8.21 8.13
CA VAL A 274 -31.34 9.22 8.56
C VAL A 274 -30.14 8.47 9.14
N PRO A 275 -28.92 8.59 8.56
CA PRO A 275 -27.72 8.00 9.15
C PRO A 275 -27.59 8.43 10.61
N SER A 276 -27.45 7.47 11.52
CA SER A 276 -27.50 7.75 12.96
C SER A 276 -26.41 7.02 13.73
N ASP A 277 -26.18 7.48 14.97
CA ASP A 277 -25.27 6.84 15.92
C ASP A 277 -23.83 6.78 15.39
N ILE A 278 -23.26 7.96 15.18
CA ILE A 278 -21.97 8.15 14.51
C ILE A 278 -20.94 8.68 15.53
N GLU A 279 -19.88 7.92 15.75
CA GLU A 279 -18.76 8.30 16.60
C GLU A 279 -17.51 8.56 15.75
N ILE A 280 -17.01 9.79 15.76
CA ILE A 280 -15.84 10.25 14.99
C ILE A 280 -14.82 10.79 15.98
N ARG A 281 -13.74 10.04 16.20
CA ARG A 281 -12.76 10.36 17.25
C ARG A 281 -11.32 10.22 16.82
N GLN A 282 -10.44 11.09 17.31
CA GLN A 282 -8.98 10.90 17.19
C GLN A 282 -8.45 10.89 15.76
N ASN A 283 -9.26 11.32 14.81
CA ASN A 283 -8.85 11.36 13.43
C ASN A 283 -8.07 12.65 13.17
N TYR A 284 -7.14 12.55 12.22
CA TYR A 284 -6.42 13.68 11.66
C TYR A 284 -6.97 13.95 10.26
N PHE A 285 -7.64 15.09 10.09
CA PHE A 285 -8.20 15.56 8.84
C PHE A 285 -7.24 16.58 8.24
N SER A 286 -6.88 16.40 6.97
CA SER A 286 -5.97 17.31 6.30
C SER A 286 -6.29 17.46 4.83
N LYS A 287 -5.91 18.61 4.29
CA LYS A 287 -5.68 18.79 2.85
C LYS A 287 -4.25 19.30 2.66
N PRO A 288 -3.43 18.68 1.79
CA PRO A 288 -2.08 19.15 1.55
C PRO A 288 -2.12 20.44 0.74
N PHE A 289 -1.29 21.42 1.11
CA PHE A 289 -1.19 22.68 0.35
C PHE A 289 -0.68 22.49 -1.09
N SER A 290 -0.13 21.32 -1.44
CA SER A 290 0.13 20.98 -2.83
C SER A 290 -1.13 20.94 -3.70
N TRP A 291 -2.32 20.91 -3.11
CA TRP A 291 -3.60 21.00 -3.82
C TRP A 291 -4.12 22.42 -3.97
N ARG A 292 -3.48 23.40 -3.31
CA ARG A 292 -3.92 24.80 -3.32
C ARG A 292 -3.31 25.55 -4.50
N VAL A 293 -4.15 26.00 -5.43
CA VAL A 293 -3.72 26.85 -6.55
C VAL A 293 -2.99 28.10 -6.02
N GLY A 294 -1.81 28.37 -6.57
CA GLY A 294 -0.99 29.53 -6.19
C GLY A 294 -0.10 29.33 -4.95
N HIS A 295 -0.24 28.23 -4.21
CA HIS A 295 0.70 27.92 -3.12
C HIS A 295 2.08 27.51 -3.68
N PRO A 296 3.20 27.80 -3.00
CA PRO A 296 4.55 27.45 -3.50
C PRO A 296 4.77 25.96 -3.78
N THR A 297 3.99 25.08 -3.16
CA THR A 297 4.06 23.62 -3.34
C THR A 297 3.00 23.06 -4.28
N PHE A 298 2.23 23.93 -4.97
CA PHE A 298 1.12 23.51 -5.82
C PHE A 298 1.56 22.50 -6.89
N ALA A 299 0.87 21.38 -6.97
CA ALA A 299 1.21 20.25 -7.83
C ALA A 299 0.85 20.46 -9.32
N GLY A 300 0.30 21.62 -9.68
CA GLY A 300 -0.03 21.97 -11.07
C GLY A 300 -1.37 21.44 -11.58
N LYS A 301 -2.17 20.78 -10.73
CA LYS A 301 -3.53 20.29 -11.04
C LYS A 301 -4.53 20.92 -10.09
N HIS A 302 -5.57 21.56 -10.62
CA HIS A 302 -6.61 22.20 -9.81
C HIS A 302 -7.74 21.21 -9.53
N TRP A 303 -7.79 20.72 -8.29
CA TRP A 303 -8.87 19.89 -7.78
C TRP A 303 -9.96 20.74 -7.14
N THR A 304 -11.20 20.27 -7.14
CA THR A 304 -12.31 20.93 -6.44
C THR A 304 -12.10 20.81 -4.94
N ILE A 305 -11.93 21.97 -4.27
CA ILE A 305 -11.69 22.03 -2.83
C ILE A 305 -12.97 22.40 -2.07
N LYS A 306 -13.29 21.62 -1.02
CA LYS A 306 -14.42 21.87 -0.12
C LYS A 306 -13.98 21.74 1.34
N ASN A 307 -14.89 21.42 2.24
CA ASN A 307 -14.72 21.52 3.70
C ASN A 307 -14.03 20.28 4.27
N LEU A 308 -13.68 20.25 5.56
CA LEU A 308 -13.07 19.04 6.15
C LEU A 308 -14.14 18.02 6.57
N PHE A 309 -15.22 18.49 7.19
CA PHE A 309 -16.33 17.67 7.65
C PHE A 309 -17.68 18.28 7.25
N GLU A 310 -18.59 17.48 6.69
CA GLU A 310 -19.94 17.93 6.34
C GLU A 310 -21.03 16.91 6.73
N LEU A 311 -22.07 17.41 7.39
CA LEU A 311 -23.32 16.69 7.59
C LEU A 311 -24.44 17.39 6.84
N LYS A 312 -24.95 16.73 5.80
CA LYS A 312 -26.20 17.11 5.13
C LYS A 312 -27.42 16.40 5.71
N THR A 313 -27.19 15.27 6.35
CA THR A 313 -28.15 14.50 7.15
C THR A 313 -27.36 13.65 8.16
N GLY A 314 -27.85 13.52 9.38
CA GLY A 314 -27.17 12.82 10.47
C GLY A 314 -27.82 13.09 11.83
N MET A 315 -27.96 12.05 12.67
CA MET A 315 -28.50 12.20 14.02
C MET A 315 -27.69 11.44 15.07
N ARG A 316 -27.54 12.00 16.28
CA ARG A 316 -26.71 11.45 17.37
C ARG A 316 -25.27 11.25 16.91
N VAL A 317 -24.55 12.36 16.78
CA VAL A 317 -23.16 12.38 16.30
C VAL A 317 -22.26 12.90 17.41
N LEU A 318 -21.21 12.12 17.73
CA LEU A 318 -20.11 12.56 18.58
C LEU A 318 -18.87 12.78 17.72
N PHE A 319 -18.39 14.01 17.66
CA PHE A 319 -17.19 14.43 16.96
C PHE A 319 -16.17 14.92 18.00
N ASP A 320 -15.35 14.00 18.51
CA ASP A 320 -14.55 14.21 19.73
C ASP A 320 -13.05 13.92 19.58
N GLY A 321 -12.18 14.82 20.02
CA GLY A 321 -10.74 14.50 20.06
C GLY A 321 -10.08 14.47 18.68
N ASN A 322 -10.54 15.24 17.69
CA ASN A 322 -9.98 15.24 16.34
C ASN A 322 -9.07 16.44 16.08
N ILE A 323 -8.18 16.32 15.09
CA ILE A 323 -7.36 17.41 14.56
C ILE A 323 -7.80 17.68 13.13
N LEU A 324 -8.14 18.93 12.82
CA LEU A 324 -8.66 19.37 11.54
C LEU A 324 -7.82 20.52 11.00
N GLU A 325 -7.18 20.31 9.84
CA GLU A 325 -6.24 21.28 9.29
C GLU A 325 -6.44 21.53 7.80
N ASN A 326 -6.17 22.78 7.41
CA ASN A 326 -6.06 23.24 6.03
C ASN A 326 -7.39 23.17 5.26
N SER A 327 -8.22 24.19 5.42
CA SER A 327 -9.45 24.39 4.63
C SER A 327 -9.44 25.78 4.02
N TRP A 328 -9.45 25.88 2.69
CA TRP A 328 -9.35 27.16 1.99
C TRP A 328 -10.43 27.32 0.93
N ALA A 329 -10.72 28.57 0.59
CA ALA A 329 -11.72 28.92 -0.40
C ALA A 329 -11.26 28.55 -1.81
N ASP A 330 -12.18 28.03 -2.61
CA ASP A 330 -11.95 27.60 -3.99
C ASP A 330 -13.12 27.94 -4.90
N LEU A 331 -13.64 29.16 -4.80
CA LEU A 331 -14.78 29.61 -5.62
C LEU A 331 -14.35 29.96 -7.06
N PRO A 332 -15.25 29.79 -8.06
CA PRO A 332 -16.62 29.29 -7.95
C PRO A 332 -16.74 27.76 -8.05
N ILE A 333 -15.63 27.02 -8.12
CA ILE A 333 -15.62 25.58 -8.42
C ILE A 333 -15.94 24.73 -7.17
N GLY A 334 -15.35 25.12 -6.04
CA GLY A 334 -15.46 24.50 -4.73
C GLY A 334 -16.29 25.35 -3.75
N GLN A 335 -15.83 25.46 -2.51
CA GLN A 335 -16.53 26.20 -1.44
C GLN A 335 -15.65 27.23 -0.72
N SER A 336 -16.21 27.94 0.25
CA SER A 336 -15.57 29.04 0.98
C SER A 336 -14.46 28.62 1.96
N GLY A 337 -14.15 27.32 2.09
CA GLY A 337 -13.06 26.85 2.96
C GLY A 337 -13.41 26.76 4.44
N CYS A 338 -14.68 26.53 4.77
CA CYS A 338 -15.08 26.30 6.16
C CYS A 338 -14.56 24.96 6.67
N ALA A 339 -14.23 24.85 7.95
CA ALA A 339 -13.76 23.57 8.50
C ALA A 339 -14.91 22.56 8.64
N ILE A 340 -16.06 22.98 9.20
CA ILE A 340 -17.19 22.10 9.49
C ILE A 340 -18.50 22.69 8.94
N LEU A 341 -19.23 21.90 8.15
CA LEU A 341 -20.58 22.25 7.71
C LEU A 341 -21.65 21.33 8.31
N LEU A 342 -22.69 21.93 8.86
CA LEU A 342 -23.91 21.27 9.29
C LEU A 342 -25.07 21.85 8.48
N THR A 343 -25.35 21.26 7.32
CA THR A 343 -26.14 21.88 6.25
C THR A 343 -27.26 20.94 5.80
N ILE A 344 -28.42 20.97 6.47
CA ILE A 344 -29.55 20.11 6.06
C ILE A 344 -29.82 20.26 4.56
N ARG A 345 -29.75 19.15 3.83
CA ARG A 345 -30.14 19.07 2.41
C ARG A 345 -31.17 17.98 2.21
N THR A 346 -32.31 18.35 1.63
CA THR A 346 -33.36 17.40 1.23
C THR A 346 -33.10 16.79 -0.14
N GLU A 347 -31.97 17.14 -0.77
CA GLU A 347 -31.53 16.63 -2.08
C GLU A 347 -32.59 16.86 -3.16
N GLY A 348 -33.11 18.10 -3.24
CA GLY A 348 -34.16 18.47 -4.19
C GLY A 348 -35.51 17.79 -3.90
N GLY A 349 -35.76 17.41 -2.65
CA GLY A 349 -36.95 16.67 -2.22
C GLY A 349 -36.81 15.15 -2.28
N GLY A 350 -35.66 14.61 -2.72
CA GLY A 350 -35.39 13.16 -2.72
C GLY A 350 -35.12 12.57 -1.32
N SER A 351 -34.90 13.40 -0.31
CA SER A 351 -34.69 13.00 1.09
C SER A 351 -35.45 13.95 2.02
N PRO A 352 -36.80 13.94 2.01
CA PRO A 352 -37.61 14.82 2.85
C PRO A 352 -37.41 14.57 4.36
N GLN A 353 -36.91 13.39 4.73
CA GLN A 353 -36.57 13.04 6.10
C GLN A 353 -35.24 13.63 6.60
N ALA A 354 -34.45 14.29 5.74
CA ALA A 354 -33.14 14.80 6.11
C ALA A 354 -33.19 15.61 7.42
N GLU A 355 -32.27 15.34 8.32
CA GLU A 355 -32.22 15.95 9.65
C GLU A 355 -30.77 16.07 10.07
N VAL A 356 -30.40 17.15 10.75
CA VAL A 356 -29.10 17.30 11.42
C VAL A 356 -29.38 17.63 12.88
N SER A 357 -29.31 16.63 13.75
CA SER A 357 -29.70 16.81 15.16
C SER A 357 -28.93 15.94 16.14
N ASP A 358 -28.92 16.36 17.40
CA ASP A 358 -28.17 15.68 18.46
C ASP A 358 -26.67 15.57 18.14
N ILE A 359 -26.02 16.70 17.94
CA ILE A 359 -24.61 16.77 17.54
C ILE A 359 -23.77 17.29 18.70
N THR A 360 -22.70 16.59 19.06
CA THR A 360 -21.68 17.06 20.00
C THR A 360 -20.34 17.15 19.28
N ILE A 361 -19.79 18.37 19.21
CA ILE A 361 -18.45 18.66 18.68
C ILE A 361 -17.58 19.07 19.87
N SER A 362 -16.65 18.21 20.29
CA SER A 362 -15.85 18.47 21.50
C SER A 362 -14.39 18.08 21.44
N ASN A 363 -13.56 18.75 22.23
CA ASN A 363 -12.15 18.38 22.38
C ASN A 363 -11.40 18.30 21.05
N ASN A 364 -11.70 19.17 20.09
CA ASN A 364 -11.02 19.18 18.79
C ASN A 364 -10.02 20.34 18.69
N ILE A 365 -8.98 20.15 17.88
CA ILE A 365 -8.13 21.23 17.38
C ILE A 365 -8.52 21.47 15.93
N ILE A 366 -8.95 22.69 15.61
CA ILE A 366 -9.40 23.09 14.27
C ILE A 366 -8.58 24.30 13.85
N ARG A 367 -7.81 24.18 12.76
CA ARG A 367 -6.89 25.25 12.36
C ARG A 367 -6.61 25.38 10.87
N HIS A 368 -6.02 26.51 10.52
CA HIS A 368 -5.64 26.84 9.14
C HIS A 368 -6.84 26.79 8.19
N ALA A 369 -7.93 27.43 8.59
CA ALA A 369 -9.20 27.39 7.88
C ALA A 369 -9.70 28.80 7.54
N ALA A 370 -10.44 28.94 6.44
CA ALA A 370 -11.06 30.21 6.09
C ALA A 370 -12.16 30.60 7.08
N GLU A 371 -12.89 29.61 7.60
CA GLU A 371 -13.99 29.78 8.54
C GLU A 371 -14.07 28.58 9.50
N GLY A 372 -14.67 28.78 10.68
CA GLY A 372 -14.81 27.71 11.67
C GLY A 372 -15.94 26.74 11.34
N ILE A 373 -17.18 27.13 11.63
CA ILE A 373 -18.38 26.28 11.50
C ILE A 373 -19.48 27.03 10.75
N SER A 374 -20.21 26.35 9.86
CA SER A 374 -21.44 26.86 9.27
C SER A 374 -22.60 25.91 9.54
N ILE A 375 -23.69 26.44 10.10
CA ILE A 375 -24.90 25.69 10.42
C ILE A 375 -26.08 26.28 9.65
N SER A 376 -26.65 25.48 8.74
CA SER A 376 -27.95 25.77 8.16
C SER A 376 -29.04 25.09 8.99
N GLY A 377 -30.05 25.87 9.35
CA GLY A 377 -31.24 25.42 10.03
C GLY A 377 -32.13 24.61 9.12
N ARG A 378 -32.29 24.98 7.85
CA ARG A 378 -33.11 24.25 6.86
C ARG A 378 -32.39 24.17 5.52
N ASP A 379 -32.95 23.39 4.62
CA ASP A 379 -32.60 23.46 3.20
C ASP A 379 -33.07 24.80 2.61
N ASP A 380 -32.40 25.32 1.57
CA ASP A 380 -32.51 26.73 1.12
C ASP A 380 -33.97 27.14 0.81
N GLY A 381 -34.61 27.85 1.75
CA GLY A 381 -36.00 28.33 1.64
C GLY A 381 -37.10 27.28 1.90
N GLY A 382 -36.72 26.08 2.39
CA GLY A 382 -37.64 24.96 2.62
C GLY A 382 -38.40 25.00 3.96
N THR A 383 -39.49 24.23 4.05
CA THR A 383 -40.32 24.06 5.27
C THR A 383 -40.05 22.74 6.02
N GLY A 384 -38.96 22.04 5.68
CA GLY A 384 -38.59 20.71 6.21
C GLY A 384 -38.03 20.70 7.64
N ASN A 385 -37.43 19.59 8.08
CA ASN A 385 -36.82 19.50 9.41
C ASN A 385 -35.78 20.61 9.63
N ARG A 386 -35.62 20.98 10.90
CA ARG A 386 -34.70 22.03 11.32
C ARG A 386 -33.52 21.44 12.08
N SER A 387 -32.31 21.96 11.84
CA SER A 387 -31.11 21.58 12.59
C SER A 387 -31.30 21.96 14.06
N LYS A 388 -31.05 21.03 14.98
CA LYS A 388 -31.37 21.24 16.40
C LYS A 388 -30.49 20.47 17.37
N ARG A 389 -30.36 20.97 18.60
CA ARG A 389 -29.60 20.33 19.70
C ARG A 389 -28.15 20.06 19.30
N ILE A 390 -27.41 21.14 19.09
CA ILE A 390 -26.01 21.11 18.68
C ILE A 390 -25.17 21.71 19.80
N ARG A 391 -24.19 20.95 20.30
CA ARG A 391 -23.24 21.38 21.33
C ARG A 391 -21.84 21.46 20.75
N ILE A 392 -21.23 22.64 20.81
CA ILE A 392 -19.84 22.92 20.44
C ILE A 392 -19.10 23.26 21.73
N TYR A 393 -18.35 22.29 22.25
CA TYR A 393 -17.84 22.36 23.61
C TYR A 393 -16.36 21.98 23.72
N ASN A 394 -15.56 22.79 24.40
CA ASN A 394 -14.16 22.46 24.69
C ASN A 394 -13.27 22.25 23.45
N ASN A 395 -13.38 23.12 22.44
CA ASN A 395 -12.54 23.05 21.24
C ASN A 395 -11.56 24.22 21.17
N LEU A 396 -10.42 23.98 20.51
CA LEU A 396 -9.46 25.00 20.13
C LEU A 396 -9.63 25.30 18.65
N PHE A 397 -9.98 26.54 18.33
CA PHE A 397 -9.94 27.07 16.98
C PHE A 397 -8.74 28.00 16.88
N ASP A 398 -7.73 27.61 16.09
CA ASP A 398 -6.49 28.37 15.89
C ASP A 398 -6.35 28.79 14.43
N ASP A 399 -5.82 29.97 14.15
CA ASP A 399 -5.61 30.46 12.77
C ASP A 399 -6.85 30.30 11.84
N ILE A 400 -8.04 30.68 12.34
CA ILE A 400 -9.24 30.79 11.51
C ILE A 400 -9.19 32.15 10.79
N ASN A 401 -8.69 32.12 9.56
CA ASN A 401 -8.06 33.27 8.95
C ASN A 401 -8.55 33.49 7.52
N GLY A 402 -9.53 34.38 7.40
CA GLY A 402 -10.11 34.79 6.12
C GLY A 402 -9.09 35.38 5.15
N PRO A 403 -8.24 36.35 5.55
CA PRO A 403 -7.22 36.90 4.67
C PRO A 403 -6.22 35.89 4.09
N VAL A 404 -5.95 34.78 4.80
CA VAL A 404 -4.98 33.75 4.36
C VAL A 404 -5.66 32.61 3.62
N TYR A 405 -6.83 32.15 4.06
CA TYR A 405 -7.48 30.95 3.52
C TYR A 405 -8.83 31.23 2.84
N GLY A 406 -9.46 32.37 3.08
CA GLY A 406 -10.76 32.75 2.52
C GLY A 406 -10.72 33.22 1.07
N ASP A 407 -11.88 33.67 0.58
CA ASP A 407 -12.09 34.12 -0.80
C ASP A 407 -11.73 35.59 -1.01
N LEU A 408 -11.29 36.28 0.06
CA LEU A 408 -11.00 37.72 0.09
C LEU A 408 -12.25 38.57 -0.21
N ASN A 409 -13.44 37.99 -0.09
CA ASN A 409 -14.70 38.69 -0.26
C ASN A 409 -15.00 39.58 0.96
N ILE A 410 -14.61 40.84 0.84
CA ILE A 410 -14.88 41.86 1.85
C ILE A 410 -16.37 42.21 1.98
N ASP A 411 -17.22 41.83 1.03
CA ASP A 411 -18.64 42.16 1.05
C ASP A 411 -19.50 41.12 1.81
N GLY A 412 -18.91 39.98 2.21
CA GLY A 412 -19.66 38.84 2.75
C GLY A 412 -19.13 38.25 4.06
N PRO A 413 -19.83 37.24 4.61
CA PRO A 413 -19.44 36.54 5.84
C PRO A 413 -18.12 35.76 5.75
N ASN A 414 -17.60 35.57 4.54
CA ASN A 414 -16.83 34.37 4.19
C ASN A 414 -15.35 34.41 4.57
N ASP A 415 -14.91 35.44 5.29
CA ASP A 415 -13.51 35.64 5.63
C ASP A 415 -13.28 35.68 7.14
N GLY A 416 -12.95 34.53 7.73
CA GLY A 416 -12.46 34.40 9.10
C GLY A 416 -13.55 34.37 10.17
N THR A 417 -14.81 34.16 9.80
CA THR A 417 -15.91 34.05 10.76
C THR A 417 -15.78 32.75 11.56
N PHE A 418 -16.02 32.82 12.87
CA PHE A 418 -16.04 31.61 13.70
C PHE A 418 -17.26 30.75 13.40
N ILE A 419 -18.49 31.27 13.56
CA ILE A 419 -19.72 30.50 13.32
C ILE A 419 -20.75 31.23 12.45
N LYS A 420 -21.24 30.58 11.41
CA LYS A 420 -22.37 31.04 10.59
C LYS A 420 -23.64 30.30 10.99
N LEU A 421 -24.73 31.03 11.15
CA LEU A 421 -26.00 30.50 11.66
C LEU A 421 -27.16 30.94 10.75
N GLY A 422 -27.70 29.99 10.00
CA GLY A 422 -28.90 30.17 9.19
C GLY A 422 -30.10 29.51 9.85
N GLU A 423 -30.57 30.05 10.97
CA GLU A 423 -31.71 29.54 11.75
C GLU A 423 -31.66 28.11 12.33
N PRO A 424 -30.60 27.57 12.96
CA PRO A 424 -30.75 26.35 13.77
C PRO A 424 -31.53 26.57 15.09
N GLU A 425 -31.93 25.51 15.79
CA GLU A 425 -32.51 25.54 17.15
C GLU A 425 -31.52 24.96 18.18
N ASP A 426 -31.51 25.47 19.41
CA ASP A 426 -30.76 24.89 20.54
C ASP A 426 -29.28 24.64 20.23
N VAL A 427 -28.55 25.71 19.89
CA VAL A 427 -27.10 25.68 19.64
C VAL A 427 -26.36 26.20 20.86
N VAL A 428 -25.55 25.35 21.48
CA VAL A 428 -24.76 25.68 22.67
C VAL A 428 -23.28 25.70 22.31
N VAL A 429 -22.63 26.85 22.49
CA VAL A 429 -21.20 27.06 22.31
C VAL A 429 -20.59 27.41 23.67
N ASP A 430 -19.81 26.49 24.23
CA ASP A 430 -19.34 26.60 25.62
C ASP A 430 -17.88 26.14 25.80
N HIS A 431 -17.08 26.87 26.59
CA HIS A 431 -15.68 26.51 26.90
C HIS A 431 -14.77 26.36 25.67
N ASN A 432 -14.93 27.16 24.62
CA ASN A 432 -14.03 27.13 23.46
C ASN A 432 -13.00 28.27 23.53
N THR A 433 -11.79 28.02 23.01
CA THR A 433 -10.79 29.06 22.75
C THR A 433 -10.68 29.26 21.24
N ILE A 434 -10.94 30.49 20.78
CA ILE A 434 -11.24 30.79 19.37
C ILE A 434 -10.39 31.96 18.88
N PHE A 435 -9.45 31.69 17.99
CA PHE A 435 -8.58 32.68 17.35
C PHE A 435 -8.95 32.82 15.88
N GLN A 436 -9.90 33.72 15.62
CA GLN A 436 -10.38 34.04 14.29
C GLN A 436 -10.09 35.50 13.88
N THR A 437 -10.10 35.80 12.57
CA THR A 437 -9.89 37.15 12.02
C THR A 437 -11.17 37.90 11.67
N GLY A 438 -12.31 37.21 11.67
CA GLY A 438 -13.63 37.73 11.33
C GLY A 438 -14.54 37.95 12.55
N ALA A 439 -15.84 38.07 12.30
CA ALA A 439 -16.83 38.15 13.36
C ALA A 439 -16.90 36.83 14.17
N ILE A 440 -17.40 36.91 15.41
CA ILE A 440 -17.71 35.72 16.21
C ILE A 440 -18.84 34.96 15.52
N THR A 441 -19.93 35.65 15.20
CA THR A 441 -21.09 35.06 14.52
C THR A 441 -21.37 35.77 13.20
N TRP A 442 -21.97 35.03 12.27
CA TRP A 442 -22.81 35.59 11.22
C TRP A 442 -24.21 34.97 11.30
N ALA A 443 -25.15 35.66 11.93
CA ALA A 443 -26.53 35.21 12.08
C ALA A 443 -27.41 35.76 10.95
N GLY A 444 -27.89 34.90 10.06
CA GLY A 444 -28.63 35.33 8.87
C GLY A 444 -30.15 35.42 9.03
N ILE A 445 -30.72 34.62 9.95
CA ILE A 445 -32.17 34.47 10.14
C ILE A 445 -32.45 34.32 11.65
N PRO A 446 -33.52 34.93 12.20
CA PRO A 446 -33.83 34.83 13.64
C PRO A 446 -33.99 33.38 14.13
N MET A 447 -33.50 33.12 15.34
CA MET A 447 -33.48 31.79 15.94
C MET A 447 -33.63 31.84 17.46
N ASN A 448 -33.84 30.66 18.07
CA ASN A 448 -33.98 30.50 19.52
C ASN A 448 -33.00 29.44 20.03
N GLY A 449 -32.67 29.50 21.31
CA GLY A 449 -31.84 28.52 22.00
C GLY A 449 -30.35 28.68 21.69
N PHE A 450 -29.91 29.84 21.20
CA PHE A 450 -28.48 30.11 21.04
C PHE A 450 -27.85 30.46 22.39
N VAL A 451 -26.86 29.68 22.80
CA VAL A 451 -26.07 29.88 24.02
C VAL A 451 -24.61 30.03 23.62
N PHE A 452 -23.96 31.07 24.12
CA PHE A 452 -22.54 31.37 23.93
C PHE A 452 -21.94 31.75 25.29
N THR A 453 -21.31 30.78 25.98
CA THR A 453 -20.82 30.96 27.35
C THR A 453 -19.40 30.48 27.55
N ASN A 454 -18.67 31.09 28.49
CA ASN A 454 -17.34 30.61 28.90
C ASN A 454 -16.32 30.47 27.77
N ASN A 455 -16.45 31.20 26.67
CA ASN A 455 -15.51 31.13 25.55
C ASN A 455 -14.45 32.22 25.66
N ILE A 456 -13.23 31.96 25.18
CA ILE A 456 -12.27 33.00 24.83
C ILE A 456 -12.29 33.14 23.31
N THR A 457 -12.45 34.37 22.81
CA THR A 457 -12.52 34.63 21.38
C THR A 457 -11.78 35.91 21.01
N ASN A 458 -11.18 35.94 19.83
CA ASN A 458 -10.90 37.22 19.19
C ASN A 458 -12.23 37.90 18.84
N SER A 459 -12.26 39.22 19.00
CA SER A 459 -13.38 40.06 18.63
C SER A 459 -12.87 41.36 18.02
N LYS A 460 -11.77 41.30 17.27
CA LYS A 460 -11.27 42.42 16.47
C LYS A 460 -12.11 42.57 15.20
N ALA A 461 -12.20 43.78 14.67
CA ALA A 461 -12.89 44.00 13.40
C ALA A 461 -12.12 43.31 12.25
N SER A 462 -12.85 42.61 11.40
CA SER A 462 -12.34 42.08 10.14
C SER A 462 -11.91 43.21 9.21
N LYS A 463 -11.27 42.89 8.08
CA LYS A 463 -10.93 43.86 7.04
C LYS A 463 -12.17 44.61 6.51
N ALA A 464 -13.32 43.94 6.51
CA ALA A 464 -14.62 44.49 6.12
C ALA A 464 -15.33 45.26 7.25
N GLY A 465 -14.77 45.28 8.46
CA GLY A 465 -15.35 45.95 9.62
C GLY A 465 -16.34 45.11 10.43
N TYR A 466 -16.53 43.83 10.10
CA TYR A 466 -17.39 42.93 10.87
C TYR A 466 -16.71 42.51 12.17
N GLN A 467 -17.42 42.59 13.29
CA GLN A 467 -16.84 42.40 14.62
C GLN A 467 -17.86 41.80 15.58
N GLY A 468 -17.40 40.99 16.54
CA GLY A 468 -18.21 40.52 17.66
C GLY A 468 -19.35 39.60 17.24
N ILE A 469 -20.42 39.58 18.03
CA ILE A 469 -21.68 38.92 17.66
C ILE A 469 -22.36 39.78 16.60
N TYR A 470 -22.38 39.28 15.37
CA TYR A 470 -22.80 40.01 14.18
C TYR A 470 -23.84 39.25 13.34
N GLY A 471 -24.63 40.00 12.60
CA GLY A 471 -25.57 39.55 11.57
C GLY A 471 -25.88 40.69 10.61
N PRO A 472 -26.10 40.41 9.32
CA PRO A 472 -26.21 41.45 8.29
C PRO A 472 -27.39 42.39 8.55
N GLY A 473 -27.21 43.68 8.28
CA GLY A 473 -28.26 44.70 8.47
C GLY A 473 -28.40 45.25 9.89
N TYR A 474 -27.65 44.71 10.87
CA TYR A 474 -27.69 45.15 12.26
C TYR A 474 -26.29 45.49 12.78
N GLN A 475 -26.21 46.36 13.79
CA GLN A 475 -24.95 46.64 14.48
C GLN A 475 -24.56 45.46 15.38
N GLN A 476 -23.26 45.20 15.51
CA GLN A 476 -22.73 44.17 16.40
C GLN A 476 -23.25 44.28 17.85
N GLY A 477 -23.21 43.16 18.57
CA GLY A 477 -23.63 43.08 19.96
C GLY A 477 -25.14 43.19 20.10
N ASN A 478 -25.63 44.08 20.96
CA ASN A 478 -27.02 44.11 21.42
C ASN A 478 -28.06 44.20 20.30
N LYS A 479 -27.77 44.91 19.18
CA LYS A 479 -28.73 45.04 18.08
C LYS A 479 -28.84 43.76 17.25
N THR A 480 -27.73 43.06 17.01
CA THR A 480 -27.75 41.71 16.46
C THR A 480 -28.44 40.75 17.41
N ILE A 481 -28.13 40.79 18.70
CA ILE A 481 -28.73 39.91 19.72
C ILE A 481 -30.25 40.09 19.78
N GLU A 482 -30.73 41.34 19.86
CA GLU A 482 -32.15 41.69 19.87
C GLU A 482 -32.93 41.12 18.69
N HIS A 483 -32.32 41.12 17.50
CA HIS A 483 -32.98 40.71 16.29
C HIS A 483 -32.89 39.20 16.03
N TYR A 484 -31.69 38.63 16.14
CA TYR A 484 -31.42 37.26 15.72
C TYR A 484 -31.54 36.25 16.85
N PHE A 485 -31.42 36.68 18.11
CA PHE A 485 -31.39 35.85 19.32
C PHE A 485 -32.32 36.44 20.39
N ALA A 486 -33.56 36.73 20.01
CA ALA A 486 -34.52 37.48 20.84
C ALA A 486 -34.87 36.80 22.18
N ASP A 487 -34.55 35.51 22.32
CA ASP A 487 -34.72 34.75 23.55
C ASP A 487 -33.58 34.94 24.57
N VAL A 488 -32.49 35.64 24.23
CA VAL A 488 -31.39 35.95 25.17
C VAL A 488 -31.82 37.02 26.17
N THR A 489 -31.71 36.72 27.47
CA THR A 489 -32.14 37.60 28.59
C THR A 489 -31.20 37.52 29.81
N ASP A 490 -31.31 38.42 30.80
CA ASP A 490 -30.48 38.38 32.02
C ASP A 490 -30.82 37.15 32.83
N ALA A 491 -32.08 36.72 32.78
CA ALA A 491 -32.60 35.62 33.54
C ALA A 491 -31.98 34.29 33.08
N ASN A 492 -31.73 34.13 31.78
CA ASN A 492 -31.15 32.92 31.23
C ASN A 492 -29.64 32.98 30.99
N GLN A 493 -29.06 34.19 30.91
CA GLN A 493 -27.62 34.40 30.75
C GLN A 493 -27.01 33.63 29.57
N HIS A 494 -27.75 33.50 28.47
CA HIS A 494 -27.31 32.73 27.31
C HIS A 494 -26.05 33.29 26.63
N ILE A 495 -25.72 34.57 26.81
CA ILE A 495 -24.46 35.16 26.35
C ILE A 495 -23.71 35.72 27.56
N ASN A 496 -22.85 34.91 28.19
CA ASN A 496 -22.26 35.25 29.49
C ASN A 496 -20.86 34.66 29.71
N LYS A 497 -20.03 35.35 30.53
CA LYS A 497 -18.68 34.90 30.93
C LYS A 497 -17.73 34.59 29.76
N ASN A 498 -17.89 35.27 28.62
CA ASN A 498 -16.96 35.16 27.51
C ASN A 498 -15.88 36.25 27.60
N VAL A 499 -14.67 35.92 27.15
CA VAL A 499 -13.57 36.88 26.96
C VAL A 499 -13.49 37.24 25.48
N MET A 500 -13.93 38.44 25.12
CA MET A 500 -13.98 38.95 23.73
C MET A 500 -12.84 39.94 23.47
N ILE A 501 -11.68 39.40 23.09
CA ILE A 501 -10.42 40.16 22.93
C ILE A 501 -10.53 41.18 21.80
N GLY A 502 -10.32 42.46 22.12
CA GLY A 502 -10.42 43.58 21.18
C GLY A 502 -11.86 43.98 20.83
N GLY A 503 -12.87 43.47 21.54
CA GLY A 503 -14.27 43.82 21.35
C GLY A 503 -14.66 45.17 21.97
N ASP A 504 -15.68 45.83 21.41
CA ASP A 504 -16.23 47.08 21.96
C ASP A 504 -17.30 46.78 23.03
N ALA A 505 -16.90 46.87 24.30
CA ALA A 505 -17.77 46.64 25.45
C ALA A 505 -19.07 47.48 25.42
N SER A 506 -19.04 48.69 24.82
CA SER A 506 -20.22 49.57 24.76
C SER A 506 -21.37 48.97 23.95
N LYS A 507 -21.07 48.09 23.00
CA LYS A 507 -22.05 47.38 22.15
C LYS A 507 -22.78 46.26 22.90
N TYR A 508 -22.32 45.92 24.09
CA TYR A 508 -22.89 44.92 24.97
C TYR A 508 -23.47 45.53 26.25
N THR A 509 -23.72 46.85 26.27
CA THR A 509 -24.39 47.57 27.36
C THR A 509 -25.87 47.76 27.04
N ASN A 510 -26.77 47.38 27.93
CA ASN A 510 -28.22 47.66 27.85
C ASN A 510 -29.11 46.76 26.98
N TYR A 511 -28.71 45.53 26.68
CA TYR A 511 -29.73 44.49 26.53
C TYR A 511 -29.99 43.92 27.91
N ASN A 512 -31.18 43.37 28.13
CA ASN A 512 -31.51 42.56 29.30
C ASN A 512 -30.45 41.44 29.45
N THR A 513 -29.27 41.75 29.95
CA THR A 513 -28.19 40.86 30.37
C THR A 513 -27.28 41.68 31.31
N ILE A 514 -27.21 41.32 32.60
CA ILE A 514 -26.04 41.58 33.45
C ILE A 514 -24.91 40.68 32.95
N SER A 515 -24.57 40.80 31.66
CA SER A 515 -23.61 39.94 30.98
C SER A 515 -22.24 40.22 31.59
N MET A 516 -21.66 39.21 32.22
CA MET A 516 -20.30 39.26 32.78
C MET A 516 -19.26 38.93 31.71
N ASN A 517 -19.49 39.38 30.47
CA ASN A 517 -18.50 39.26 29.40
C ASN A 517 -17.35 40.25 29.64
N TYR A 518 -16.14 39.84 29.27
CA TYR A 518 -14.91 40.58 29.45
C TYR A 518 -14.37 41.05 28.10
N PHE A 519 -13.79 42.25 28.06
CA PHE A 519 -13.32 42.90 26.83
C PHE A 519 -11.87 43.38 26.97
N PRO A 520 -10.89 42.47 27.15
CA PRO A 520 -9.48 42.85 27.12
C PRO A 520 -9.13 43.49 25.77
N THR A 521 -8.19 44.43 25.74
CA THR A 521 -7.86 45.16 24.50
C THR A 521 -7.02 44.30 23.56
N VAL A 522 -6.09 43.53 24.12
CA VAL A 522 -5.17 42.66 23.38
C VAL A 522 -5.09 41.28 24.00
N ALA A 523 -4.62 40.29 23.23
CA ALA A 523 -4.56 38.90 23.67
C ALA A 523 -3.62 38.68 24.86
N THR A 524 -2.57 39.50 25.01
CA THR A 524 -1.69 39.46 26.20
C THR A 524 -2.44 39.73 27.50
N ASP A 525 -3.51 40.53 27.47
CA ASP A 525 -4.31 40.84 28.66
C ASP A 525 -5.19 39.67 29.11
N ALA A 526 -5.36 38.65 28.26
CA ALA A 526 -5.98 37.39 28.63
C ALA A 526 -5.15 36.61 29.67
N GLY A 527 -3.83 36.83 29.71
CA GLY A 527 -2.92 36.10 30.60
C GLY A 527 -2.74 34.64 30.19
N PHE A 528 -2.54 34.39 28.90
CA PHE A 528 -2.12 33.07 28.39
C PHE A 528 -0.69 32.74 28.80
N VAL A 529 -0.30 31.45 28.71
CA VAL A 529 1.09 31.00 28.89
C VAL A 529 2.01 31.65 27.84
N ASP A 530 1.75 31.42 26.54
CA ASP A 530 2.40 32.10 25.42
C ASP A 530 1.60 31.95 24.11
N TYR A 531 0.49 32.70 23.99
CA TYR A 531 -0.37 32.58 22.82
C TYR A 531 0.35 32.82 21.47
N THR A 532 1.53 33.47 21.45
CA THR A 532 2.30 33.69 20.21
C THR A 532 2.99 32.43 19.71
N ASN A 533 3.24 31.46 20.58
CA ASN A 533 3.75 30.13 20.25
C ASN A 533 2.64 29.07 20.13
N GLY A 534 1.38 29.44 20.36
CA GLY A 534 0.22 28.53 20.40
C GLY A 534 0.03 27.61 19.19
N THR A 535 0.44 28.06 17.99
CA THR A 535 0.39 27.23 16.78
C THR A 535 1.40 26.08 16.80
N SER A 536 2.53 26.26 17.48
CA SER A 536 3.57 25.23 17.65
C SER A 536 3.28 24.31 18.84
N ASP A 537 2.80 24.87 19.95
CA ASP A 537 2.34 24.12 21.12
C ASP A 537 0.98 24.66 21.57
N TYR A 538 -0.07 23.87 21.35
CA TYR A 538 -1.43 24.30 21.65
C TYR A 538 -1.68 24.54 23.15
N HIS A 539 -0.85 24.00 24.05
CA HIS A 539 -0.94 24.27 25.49
C HIS A 539 -0.63 25.72 25.83
N ASP A 540 0.05 26.45 24.96
CA ASP A 540 0.40 27.84 25.24
C ASP A 540 -0.82 28.78 25.17
N TYR A 541 -1.96 28.29 24.66
CA TYR A 541 -3.27 28.91 24.79
C TYR A 541 -3.95 28.69 26.16
N ALA A 542 -3.31 27.97 27.09
CA ALA A 542 -3.80 27.84 28.46
C ALA A 542 -3.70 29.18 29.22
N LEU A 543 -4.66 29.42 30.11
CA LEU A 543 -4.60 30.57 31.01
C LEU A 543 -3.57 30.32 32.12
N LEU A 544 -2.79 31.35 32.44
CA LEU A 544 -1.99 31.38 33.66
C LEU A 544 -2.90 31.37 34.90
N THR A 545 -2.43 30.75 35.98
CA THR A 545 -3.15 30.77 37.28
C THR A 545 -3.35 32.18 37.85
N SER A 546 -2.54 33.15 37.41
CA SER A 546 -2.68 34.57 37.75
C SER A 546 -3.66 35.33 36.84
N SER A 547 -4.15 34.71 35.78
CA SER A 547 -5.17 35.32 34.91
C SER A 547 -6.46 35.51 35.70
N GLN A 548 -7.09 36.68 35.55
CA GLN A 548 -8.41 36.96 36.10
C GLN A 548 -9.53 36.09 35.50
N TYR A 549 -9.25 35.40 34.39
CA TYR A 549 -10.18 34.52 33.70
C TYR A 549 -10.02 33.04 34.12
N SER A 550 -8.99 32.72 34.91
CA SER A 550 -8.82 31.39 35.50
C SER A 550 -9.87 31.14 36.58
N LYS A 551 -10.48 29.95 36.59
CA LYS A 551 -11.52 29.51 37.53
C LYS A 551 -12.70 30.47 37.67
N ASN A 552 -13.03 31.16 36.59
CA ASN A 552 -14.01 32.24 36.59
C ASN A 552 -15.16 32.01 35.59
N ALA A 553 -15.20 30.83 34.95
CA ALA A 553 -16.34 30.36 34.17
C ALA A 553 -17.58 30.14 35.06
N THR A 554 -18.75 29.98 34.44
CA THR A 554 -20.03 29.78 35.16
C THR A 554 -20.07 28.49 35.98
N ASP A 555 -19.18 27.54 35.73
CA ASP A 555 -19.03 26.27 36.45
C ASP A 555 -17.79 26.22 37.37
N GLY A 556 -17.06 27.34 37.50
CA GLY A 556 -15.86 27.45 38.33
C GLY A 556 -14.57 26.92 37.67
N LYS A 557 -14.62 26.53 36.40
CA LYS A 557 -13.42 26.22 35.60
C LYS A 557 -12.80 27.47 34.98
N ASP A 558 -11.65 27.28 34.33
CA ASP A 558 -11.05 28.29 33.48
C ASP A 558 -12.01 28.62 32.32
N ILE A 559 -12.11 29.91 31.96
CA ILE A 559 -12.83 30.30 30.74
C ILE A 559 -12.00 29.84 29.53
N GLY A 560 -12.66 29.35 28.49
CA GLY A 560 -12.02 28.76 27.32
C GLY A 560 -11.81 27.26 27.47
N ILE A 561 -10.89 26.72 26.67
CA ILE A 561 -10.65 25.28 26.61
C ILE A 561 -9.95 24.72 27.87
N ASP A 562 -10.40 23.53 28.28
CA ASP A 562 -9.79 22.62 29.24
C ASP A 562 -8.83 21.67 28.49
N PHE A 563 -7.52 21.94 28.59
CA PHE A 563 -6.47 21.16 27.92
C PHE A 563 -6.34 19.75 28.47
N GLN A 564 -6.64 19.51 29.75
CA GLN A 564 -6.60 18.16 30.30
C GLN A 564 -7.66 17.27 29.64
N MET A 565 -8.86 17.83 29.42
CA MET A 565 -9.91 17.14 28.66
C MET A 565 -9.51 16.93 27.19
N LEU A 566 -8.93 17.94 26.54
CA LEU A 566 -8.44 17.84 25.16
C LEU A 566 -7.42 16.71 25.01
N ASP A 567 -6.37 16.69 25.82
CA ASP A 567 -5.30 15.69 25.77
C ASP A 567 -5.84 14.29 25.99
N SER A 568 -6.74 14.14 26.98
CA SER A 568 -7.38 12.86 27.29
C SER A 568 -8.19 12.33 26.10
N SER A 569 -8.90 13.20 25.39
CA SER A 569 -9.65 12.82 24.19
C SER A 569 -8.74 12.49 23.01
N LEU A 570 -7.68 13.27 22.77
CA LEU A 570 -6.70 13.02 21.71
C LEU A 570 -5.94 11.69 21.91
N GLN A 571 -5.77 11.25 23.17
CA GLN A 571 -4.99 10.05 23.53
C GLN A 571 -5.83 8.87 24.03
N ALA A 572 -7.17 8.99 24.10
CA ALA A 572 -8.05 7.92 24.59
C ALA A 572 -7.83 6.57 23.87
N THR A 573 -7.77 5.48 24.63
CA THR A 573 -7.72 4.13 24.06
C THR A 573 -9.13 3.63 23.76
N ARG A 574 -9.29 2.71 22.79
CA ARG A 574 -10.57 2.00 22.59
C ARG A 574 -10.85 0.99 23.71
N GLY A 575 -9.85 0.72 24.56
CA GLY A 575 -9.97 -0.18 25.70
C GLY A 575 -9.88 -1.64 25.29
N CYS A 576 -9.21 -1.92 24.16
CA CYS A 576 -8.99 -3.28 23.70
C CYS A 576 -7.97 -3.97 24.62
N LEU A 577 -8.29 -5.19 25.08
CA LEU A 577 -7.32 -5.98 25.80
C LEU A 577 -6.15 -6.26 24.86
N PRO A 578 -4.88 -6.09 25.30
CA PRO A 578 -3.74 -6.46 24.47
C PRO A 578 -3.89 -7.93 24.06
N PRO A 579 -3.63 -8.30 22.79
CA PRO A 579 -3.60 -9.69 22.39
C PRO A 579 -2.67 -10.44 23.34
N VAL A 580 -3.13 -11.54 23.95
CA VAL A 580 -2.29 -12.34 24.83
C VAL A 580 -1.02 -12.71 24.06
N GLU A 581 0.14 -12.21 24.49
CA GLU A 581 1.39 -12.50 23.80
C GLU A 581 1.63 -14.02 23.82
N MET A 582 1.62 -14.62 22.64
CA MET A 582 1.91 -16.04 22.46
C MET A 582 3.40 -16.17 22.18
N ASN A 583 4.17 -16.62 23.16
CA ASN A 583 5.61 -16.81 22.97
C ASN A 583 5.91 -18.00 22.05
N VAL A 584 7.04 -17.95 21.35
CA VAL A 584 7.58 -19.07 20.58
C VAL A 584 7.85 -20.26 21.52
N ALA A 585 7.14 -21.36 21.29
CA ALA A 585 7.38 -22.63 21.97
C ALA A 585 8.53 -23.40 21.31
N SER A 586 8.60 -23.43 19.97
CA SER A 586 9.63 -24.17 19.24
C SER A 586 9.87 -23.62 17.82
N VAL A 587 11.03 -23.91 17.26
CA VAL A 587 11.34 -23.72 15.84
C VAL A 587 12.01 -24.98 15.26
N SER A 588 11.67 -25.35 14.03
CA SER A 588 12.25 -26.51 13.34
C SER A 588 12.62 -26.18 11.89
N LEU A 589 13.70 -26.79 11.38
CA LEU A 589 14.11 -26.69 9.98
C LEU A 589 13.69 -27.90 9.16
N PHE A 590 13.29 -27.65 7.91
CA PHE A 590 13.08 -28.66 6.87
C PHE A 590 13.87 -28.28 5.59
N PRO A 591 14.57 -29.24 4.95
CA PRO A 591 14.84 -30.58 5.45
C PRO A 591 15.79 -30.57 6.66
N LYS A 592 15.83 -31.66 7.43
CA LYS A 592 16.76 -31.83 8.58
C LYS A 592 18.18 -32.16 8.16
N ASN A 593 18.33 -32.74 6.98
CA ASN A 593 19.61 -32.99 6.34
C ASN A 593 19.45 -32.73 4.84
N THR A 594 20.46 -32.15 4.21
CA THR A 594 20.47 -31.92 2.75
C THR A 594 21.87 -32.13 2.20
N ALA A 595 21.96 -32.52 0.93
CA ALA A 595 23.22 -32.70 0.22
C ALA A 595 23.21 -31.84 -1.05
N ILE A 596 24.27 -31.06 -1.23
CA ILE A 596 24.47 -30.17 -2.38
C ILE A 596 25.89 -30.33 -2.91
N LYS A 597 26.16 -29.96 -4.16
CA LYS A 597 27.54 -29.92 -4.67
C LYS A 597 28.19 -28.57 -4.36
N VAL A 598 29.52 -28.51 -4.44
CA VAL A 598 30.25 -27.23 -4.38
C VAL A 598 29.72 -26.29 -5.47
N GLY A 599 29.33 -25.07 -5.07
CA GLY A 599 28.76 -24.05 -5.96
C GLY A 599 27.22 -24.03 -6.00
N ASP A 600 26.56 -25.14 -5.70
CA ASP A 600 25.09 -25.24 -5.69
C ASP A 600 24.47 -24.55 -4.46
N SER A 601 23.17 -24.30 -4.51
CA SER A 601 22.40 -23.72 -3.41
C SER A 601 21.10 -24.47 -3.16
N THR A 602 20.61 -24.41 -1.92
CA THR A 602 19.33 -24.98 -1.49
C THR A 602 18.64 -24.05 -0.48
N VAL A 603 17.35 -24.25 -0.22
CA VAL A 603 16.56 -23.42 0.70
C VAL A 603 16.14 -24.25 1.89
N LEU A 604 16.30 -23.69 3.10
CA LEU A 604 15.79 -24.27 4.34
C LEU A 604 14.54 -23.52 4.80
N ILE A 605 13.53 -24.26 5.24
CA ILE A 605 12.27 -23.71 5.72
C ILE A 605 12.24 -23.80 7.25
N ALA A 606 12.11 -22.64 7.92
CA ALA A 606 11.89 -22.57 9.36
C ALA A 606 10.39 -22.58 9.69
N THR A 607 9.96 -23.53 10.51
CA THR A 607 8.59 -23.62 11.03
C THR A 607 8.59 -23.26 12.51
N ILE A 608 7.80 -22.26 12.91
CA ILE A 608 7.68 -21.77 14.29
C ILE A 608 6.34 -22.18 14.87
N LEU A 609 6.35 -22.73 16.09
CA LEU A 609 5.17 -23.07 16.86
C LEU A 609 5.15 -22.33 18.21
N PRO A 610 3.97 -21.92 18.70
CA PRO A 610 2.69 -22.03 18.01
C PRO A 610 2.65 -21.10 16.78
N ALA A 611 1.87 -21.47 15.77
CA ALA A 611 1.83 -20.74 14.49
C ALA A 611 1.30 -19.30 14.64
N ASN A 612 0.74 -18.95 15.80
CA ASN A 612 0.27 -17.62 16.18
C ASN A 612 1.23 -16.91 17.16
N ALA A 613 2.48 -17.34 17.30
CA ALA A 613 3.43 -16.65 18.17
C ALA A 613 3.58 -15.16 17.79
N SER A 614 3.66 -14.28 18.79
CA SER A 614 3.66 -12.82 18.62
C SER A 614 4.94 -12.31 17.95
N ASN A 615 6.10 -12.92 18.25
CA ASN A 615 7.37 -12.60 17.61
C ASN A 615 7.96 -13.86 16.97
N LYS A 616 8.03 -13.87 15.63
CA LYS A 616 8.55 -15.01 14.84
C LYS A 616 9.89 -14.72 14.17
N ASN A 617 10.55 -13.62 14.53
CA ASN A 617 11.82 -13.27 13.94
C ASN A 617 12.87 -14.33 14.28
N VAL A 618 13.74 -14.60 13.31
CA VAL A 618 14.82 -15.57 13.43
C VAL A 618 16.14 -15.02 12.94
N THR A 619 17.22 -15.58 13.46
CA THR A 619 18.59 -15.37 13.00
C THR A 619 19.15 -16.69 12.50
N TRP A 620 19.88 -16.65 11.38
CA TRP A 620 20.50 -17.81 10.75
C TRP A 620 22.01 -17.76 10.90
N THR A 621 22.62 -18.90 11.20
CA THR A 621 24.08 -19.05 11.32
C THR A 621 24.53 -20.38 10.76
N SER A 622 25.74 -20.44 10.22
CA SER A 622 26.44 -21.69 9.89
C SER A 622 27.57 -21.91 10.89
N ASP A 623 27.71 -23.13 11.40
CA ASP A 623 28.85 -23.51 12.26
C ASP A 623 30.19 -23.53 11.50
N ASN A 624 30.14 -23.67 10.16
CA ASN A 624 31.30 -23.74 9.29
C ASN A 624 31.03 -23.06 7.93
N GLN A 625 31.25 -21.75 7.90
CA GLN A 625 31.08 -20.92 6.70
C GLN A 625 32.06 -21.27 5.56
N SER A 626 33.20 -21.91 5.87
CA SER A 626 34.15 -22.37 4.84
C SER A 626 33.63 -23.58 4.06
N THR A 627 32.66 -24.31 4.62
CA THR A 627 31.99 -25.44 3.97
C THR A 627 30.64 -25.03 3.39
N ALA A 628 29.79 -24.33 4.14
CA ALA A 628 28.51 -23.80 3.63
C ALA A 628 28.10 -22.49 4.33
N THR A 629 27.59 -21.52 3.55
CA THR A 629 27.06 -20.24 4.06
C THR A 629 25.54 -20.22 4.03
N VAL A 630 24.89 -19.43 4.89
CA VAL A 630 23.43 -19.24 4.91
C VAL A 630 23.07 -17.74 4.91
N SER A 631 22.05 -17.34 4.14
CA SER A 631 21.49 -15.99 4.12
C SER A 631 20.51 -15.73 5.27
N SER A 632 20.10 -14.47 5.46
CA SER A 632 19.00 -14.10 6.38
C SER A 632 17.65 -14.74 6.03
N SER A 633 17.46 -15.13 4.77
CA SER A 633 16.27 -15.80 4.24
C SER A 633 16.34 -17.33 4.24
N GLY A 634 17.41 -17.93 4.80
CA GLY A 634 17.56 -19.39 4.87
C GLY A 634 18.06 -20.06 3.59
N ILE A 635 18.66 -19.31 2.65
CA ILE A 635 19.30 -19.86 1.45
C ILE A 635 20.72 -20.30 1.81
N VAL A 636 21.02 -21.58 1.58
CA VAL A 636 22.31 -22.20 1.88
C VAL A 636 23.09 -22.41 0.59
N LYS A 637 24.37 -22.04 0.56
CA LYS A 637 25.29 -22.25 -0.58
C LYS A 637 26.48 -23.12 -0.18
N GLY A 638 26.83 -24.10 -1.01
CA GLY A 638 27.98 -24.98 -0.83
C GLY A 638 29.28 -24.31 -1.25
N VAL A 639 30.27 -24.22 -0.36
CA VAL A 639 31.55 -23.52 -0.57
C VAL A 639 32.70 -24.51 -0.79
N ALA A 640 32.83 -25.54 0.05
CA ALA A 640 33.87 -26.55 -0.05
C ALA A 640 33.36 -27.92 0.44
N ILE A 641 34.01 -29.00 0.00
CA ILE A 641 33.65 -30.37 0.39
C ILE A 641 33.71 -30.51 1.91
N GLY A 642 32.66 -31.08 2.51
CA GLY A 642 32.57 -31.30 3.94
C GLY A 642 31.14 -31.27 4.45
N THR A 643 30.98 -31.12 5.76
CA THR A 643 29.68 -30.99 6.42
C THR A 643 29.63 -29.71 7.26
N ALA A 644 28.51 -28.99 7.20
CA ALA A 644 28.22 -27.84 8.03
C ALA A 644 26.81 -27.96 8.63
N THR A 645 26.61 -27.47 9.85
CA THR A 645 25.31 -27.36 10.50
C THR A 645 24.80 -25.93 10.37
N ILE A 646 23.64 -25.78 9.76
CA ILE A 646 22.89 -24.52 9.74
C ILE A 646 21.96 -24.48 10.94
N VAL A 647 22.00 -23.38 11.68
CA VAL A 647 21.19 -23.12 12.87
C VAL A 647 20.29 -21.91 12.63
N VAL A 648 19.00 -22.08 12.90
CA VAL A 648 18.04 -20.98 13.03
C VAL A 648 17.75 -20.76 14.52
N THR A 649 17.77 -19.51 14.97
CA THR A 649 17.45 -19.14 16.36
C THR A 649 16.34 -18.10 16.37
N THR A 650 15.24 -18.35 17.08
CA THR A 650 14.17 -17.36 17.26
C THR A 650 14.63 -16.24 18.18
N GLN A 651 14.31 -15.00 17.84
CA GLN A 651 14.59 -13.84 18.69
C GLN A 651 13.78 -13.92 19.98
N ASP A 652 12.53 -14.39 19.88
CA ASP A 652 11.69 -14.71 21.03
C ASP A 652 12.02 -16.09 21.60
N GLY A 653 12.30 -16.16 22.90
CA GLY A 653 12.56 -17.40 23.62
C GLY A 653 13.83 -18.18 23.24
N ASN A 654 14.67 -17.67 22.33
CA ASN A 654 15.93 -18.27 21.88
C ASN A 654 15.81 -19.75 21.48
N LYS A 655 14.69 -20.15 20.86
CA LYS A 655 14.46 -21.53 20.40
C LYS A 655 15.33 -21.79 19.18
N LYS A 656 15.84 -23.02 19.04
CA LYS A 656 16.77 -23.38 17.98
C LYS A 656 16.28 -24.54 17.12
N GLY A 657 16.48 -24.41 15.81
CA GLY A 657 16.29 -25.47 14.83
C GLY A 657 17.58 -25.67 14.04
N THR A 658 17.91 -26.92 13.69
CA THR A 658 19.16 -27.25 12.98
C THR A 658 18.91 -28.08 11.73
N CYS A 659 19.81 -27.94 10.75
CA CYS A 659 19.90 -28.74 9.54
C CYS A 659 21.38 -29.06 9.23
N THR A 660 21.68 -30.32 8.92
CA THR A 660 23.02 -30.75 8.48
C THR A 660 23.11 -30.66 6.96
N VAL A 661 24.13 -29.98 6.45
CA VAL A 661 24.39 -29.79 5.03
C VAL A 661 25.68 -30.52 4.66
N THR A 662 25.59 -31.50 3.77
CA THR A 662 26.76 -32.19 3.20
C THR A 662 27.07 -31.62 1.83
N VAL A 663 28.26 -31.07 1.67
CA VAL A 663 28.75 -30.54 0.39
C VAL A 663 29.64 -31.59 -0.26
N ALA A 664 29.20 -32.11 -1.40
CA ALA A 664 29.90 -33.14 -2.16
C ALA A 664 30.70 -32.56 -3.34
N SER A 665 31.68 -33.33 -3.82
CA SER A 665 32.49 -32.97 -4.99
C SER A 665 31.64 -32.88 -6.26
N ASN A 666 31.97 -31.92 -7.12
CA ASN A 666 31.42 -31.86 -8.47
C ASN A 666 32.40 -32.54 -9.44
N VAL A 667 32.49 -33.87 -9.40
CA VAL A 667 33.30 -34.64 -10.38
C VAL A 667 32.43 -34.91 -11.61
N LEU A 668 32.90 -34.46 -12.77
CA LEU A 668 32.33 -34.76 -14.08
C LEU A 668 33.23 -35.80 -14.75
N ASN A 669 32.78 -37.06 -14.81
CA ASN A 669 33.57 -38.15 -15.38
C ASN A 669 33.57 -38.11 -16.92
N VAL A 670 34.65 -38.60 -17.54
CA VAL A 670 34.68 -38.84 -19.00
C VAL A 670 33.68 -39.96 -19.35
N LEU A 671 32.88 -39.74 -20.38
CA LEU A 671 31.89 -40.70 -20.89
C LEU A 671 32.39 -41.46 -22.12
N SER A 672 33.24 -40.82 -22.94
CA SER A 672 33.83 -41.45 -24.12
C SER A 672 35.13 -40.76 -24.56
N VAL A 673 35.91 -41.48 -25.37
CA VAL A 673 37.09 -40.96 -26.08
C VAL A 673 36.97 -41.34 -27.56
N PHE A 674 37.39 -40.44 -28.44
CA PHE A 674 37.38 -40.65 -29.89
C PHE A 674 38.78 -40.46 -30.45
N LEU A 675 39.27 -41.46 -31.18
CA LEU A 675 40.57 -41.46 -31.85
C LEU A 675 40.39 -41.02 -33.31
N PHE A 676 41.20 -40.07 -33.75
CA PHE A 676 41.25 -39.65 -35.15
C PHE A 676 42.69 -39.49 -35.64
N LYS A 677 42.87 -39.67 -36.94
CA LYS A 677 44.17 -39.72 -37.62
C LYS A 677 44.04 -39.41 -39.10
N GLU A 678 45.15 -39.03 -39.72
CA GLU A 678 45.18 -38.69 -41.15
C GLU A 678 45.26 -39.93 -42.06
N THR A 679 45.81 -41.05 -41.56
CA THR A 679 45.97 -42.28 -42.36
C THR A 679 45.94 -43.57 -41.52
N ASP A 680 45.36 -44.64 -42.08
CA ASP A 680 45.43 -46.02 -41.57
C ASP A 680 46.67 -46.78 -42.06
N THR A 681 47.43 -46.20 -42.97
CA THR A 681 48.61 -46.82 -43.59
C THR A 681 49.86 -46.01 -43.31
N LEU A 682 50.88 -46.65 -42.76
CA LEU A 682 52.23 -46.08 -42.57
C LEU A 682 53.19 -46.78 -43.52
N TYR A 683 54.27 -46.10 -43.89
CA TYR A 683 55.30 -46.65 -44.76
C TYR A 683 56.61 -46.84 -44.01
N LEU A 684 57.27 -47.97 -44.26
CA LEU A 684 58.58 -48.29 -43.73
C LEU A 684 59.64 -47.76 -44.72
N GLU A 685 60.09 -46.52 -44.55
CA GLU A 685 61.15 -45.92 -45.37
C GLU A 685 62.55 -46.07 -44.73
N SER A 686 63.60 -45.91 -45.55
CA SER A 686 64.99 -46.26 -45.22
C SER A 686 65.65 -45.39 -44.15
N ASN A 687 65.01 -44.28 -43.76
CA ASN A 687 65.44 -43.30 -42.78
C ASN A 687 64.33 -43.11 -41.73
N ALA A 688 64.51 -43.74 -40.56
CA ALA A 688 63.55 -43.94 -39.48
C ALA A 688 62.98 -42.67 -38.76
N GLN A 689 62.79 -41.54 -39.44
CA GLN A 689 62.37 -40.27 -38.83
C GLN A 689 60.90 -39.90 -39.07
N ASP A 690 60.20 -40.54 -40.01
CA ASP A 690 58.78 -40.21 -40.23
C ASP A 690 57.90 -40.64 -39.05
N ARG A 691 56.96 -39.77 -38.72
CA ARG A 691 56.05 -39.89 -37.58
C ARG A 691 54.65 -39.47 -38.01
N TYR A 692 53.65 -40.24 -37.60
CA TYR A 692 52.25 -40.00 -37.95
C TYR A 692 51.47 -39.67 -36.68
N GLN A 693 50.78 -38.53 -36.68
CA GLN A 693 50.07 -38.04 -35.51
C GLN A 693 48.69 -38.71 -35.40
N TYR A 694 48.42 -39.29 -34.24
CA TYR A 694 47.11 -39.75 -33.81
C TYR A 694 46.64 -38.81 -32.70
N ASN A 695 45.36 -38.44 -32.73
CA ASN A 695 44.79 -37.49 -31.79
C ASN A 695 43.56 -38.09 -31.10
N ALA A 696 43.25 -37.60 -29.91
CA ALA A 696 42.10 -38.04 -29.14
C ALA A 696 41.31 -36.86 -28.59
N ILE A 697 39.98 -36.98 -28.60
CA ILE A 697 39.06 -36.04 -27.93
C ILE A 697 38.27 -36.81 -26.88
N VAL A 698 38.20 -36.26 -25.67
CA VAL A 698 37.37 -36.79 -24.57
C VAL A 698 36.06 -36.02 -24.47
N TYR A 699 34.98 -36.72 -24.13
CA TYR A 699 33.65 -36.15 -23.96
C TYR A 699 33.05 -36.54 -22.59
N PRO A 700 32.44 -35.60 -21.85
CA PRO A 700 32.37 -34.16 -22.14
C PRO A 700 33.75 -33.49 -22.02
N SER A 701 33.97 -32.40 -22.76
CA SER A 701 35.29 -31.76 -22.87
C SER A 701 35.75 -31.04 -21.58
N ASP A 702 34.80 -30.77 -20.67
CA ASP A 702 35.01 -30.18 -19.35
C ASP A 702 35.03 -31.22 -18.22
N ALA A 703 35.19 -32.51 -18.56
CA ALA A 703 35.39 -33.57 -17.58
C ALA A 703 36.56 -33.24 -16.63
N THR A 704 36.44 -33.65 -15.37
CA THR A 704 37.39 -33.30 -14.30
C THR A 704 38.80 -33.84 -14.55
N ASN A 705 38.93 -34.96 -15.29
CA ASN A 705 40.22 -35.47 -15.78
C ASN A 705 40.10 -35.84 -17.27
N THR A 706 40.77 -35.09 -18.14
CA THR A 706 40.74 -35.27 -19.60
C THR A 706 41.95 -36.02 -20.16
N ASN A 707 42.83 -36.54 -19.30
CA ASN A 707 44.06 -37.19 -19.73
C ASN A 707 43.80 -38.54 -20.42
N VAL A 708 44.65 -38.85 -21.40
CA VAL A 708 44.62 -40.10 -22.16
C VAL A 708 46.02 -40.70 -22.26
N SER A 709 46.07 -42.03 -22.41
CA SER A 709 47.28 -42.80 -22.64
C SER A 709 47.19 -43.55 -23.97
N TRP A 710 48.31 -43.61 -24.68
CA TRP A 710 48.39 -44.20 -26.02
C TRP A 710 49.16 -45.52 -26.01
N HIS A 711 48.66 -46.47 -26.80
CA HIS A 711 49.14 -47.84 -26.83
C HIS A 711 49.10 -48.43 -28.23
N THR A 712 49.91 -49.47 -28.44
CA THR A 712 49.95 -50.30 -29.66
C THR A 712 49.88 -51.75 -29.25
N LEU A 713 49.09 -52.58 -29.96
CA LEU A 713 49.00 -54.01 -29.66
C LEU A 713 50.27 -54.77 -30.03
N ASP A 714 51.04 -54.27 -31.01
CA ASP A 714 52.31 -54.86 -31.41
C ASP A 714 53.35 -53.75 -31.65
N SER A 715 54.16 -53.52 -30.63
CA SER A 715 55.21 -52.50 -30.63
C SER A 715 56.42 -52.84 -31.50
N SER A 716 56.49 -54.06 -32.04
CA SER A 716 57.48 -54.46 -33.03
C SER A 716 57.11 -54.00 -34.44
N ILE A 717 55.81 -53.78 -34.72
CA ILE A 717 55.28 -53.30 -36.01
C ILE A 717 55.15 -51.78 -36.01
N VAL A 718 54.54 -51.18 -34.98
CA VAL A 718 54.41 -49.72 -34.80
C VAL A 718 54.63 -49.36 -33.34
N SER A 719 55.49 -48.39 -33.03
CA SER A 719 55.54 -47.75 -31.71
C SER A 719 54.75 -46.45 -31.68
N ILE A 720 54.18 -46.08 -30.53
CA ILE A 720 53.49 -44.80 -30.33
C ILE A 720 53.94 -44.15 -29.02
N THR A 721 54.13 -42.84 -29.03
CA THR A 721 54.43 -42.05 -27.81
C THR A 721 53.15 -41.76 -27.02
N GLN A 722 53.29 -41.32 -25.76
CA GLN A 722 52.14 -40.87 -24.96
C GLN A 722 51.48 -39.57 -25.47
N THR A 723 52.07 -38.91 -26.48
CA THR A 723 51.46 -37.78 -27.19
C THR A 723 50.78 -38.19 -28.49
N GLY A 724 50.62 -39.50 -28.75
CA GLY A 724 49.93 -40.02 -29.94
C GLY A 724 50.79 -40.05 -31.21
N LEU A 725 52.11 -39.93 -31.10
CA LEU A 725 53.00 -39.88 -32.27
C LEU A 725 53.49 -41.30 -32.64
N ALA A 726 52.97 -41.83 -33.75
CA ALA A 726 53.21 -43.21 -34.19
C ALA A 726 54.38 -43.34 -35.19
N GLN A 727 55.16 -44.41 -35.09
CA GLN A 727 56.30 -44.72 -35.95
C GLN A 727 56.26 -46.17 -36.42
N ALA A 728 56.33 -46.38 -37.74
CA ALA A 728 56.48 -47.70 -38.35
C ALA A 728 57.84 -48.31 -38.05
N LYS A 729 57.87 -49.61 -37.72
CA LYS A 729 59.09 -50.38 -37.41
C LYS A 729 59.28 -51.62 -38.27
N ALA A 730 58.19 -52.29 -38.67
CA ALA A 730 58.24 -53.44 -39.55
C ALA A 730 56.96 -53.51 -40.40
N VAL A 731 57.06 -54.07 -41.61
CA VAL A 731 55.90 -54.34 -42.48
C VAL A 731 54.97 -55.32 -41.77
N GLY A 732 53.69 -55.00 -41.69
CA GLY A 732 52.73 -55.79 -40.92
C GLY A 732 51.45 -55.02 -40.61
N LYS A 733 50.56 -55.63 -39.81
CA LYS A 733 49.32 -54.99 -39.35
C LYS A 733 49.26 -55.03 -37.84
N THR A 734 48.89 -53.93 -37.21
CA THR A 734 48.69 -53.83 -35.76
C THR A 734 47.52 -52.89 -35.43
N ILE A 735 47.24 -52.66 -34.16
CA ILE A 735 46.21 -51.71 -33.69
C ILE A 735 46.88 -50.70 -32.78
N ILE A 736 46.60 -49.43 -33.03
CA ILE A 736 46.85 -48.34 -32.08
C ILE A 736 45.56 -48.05 -31.35
N TYR A 737 45.62 -47.87 -30.04
CA TYR A 737 44.45 -47.49 -29.25
C TYR A 737 44.81 -46.45 -28.19
N VAL A 738 43.83 -45.63 -27.85
CA VAL A 738 43.89 -44.63 -26.79
C VAL A 738 42.99 -45.07 -25.65
N LYS A 739 43.40 -44.80 -24.41
CA LYS A 739 42.63 -45.08 -23.20
C LYS A 739 42.62 -43.89 -22.28
N THR A 740 41.43 -43.48 -21.83
CA THR A 740 41.25 -42.46 -20.79
C THR A 740 41.78 -42.95 -19.45
N GLU A 741 42.46 -42.07 -18.70
CA GLU A 741 42.93 -42.42 -17.35
C GLU A 741 41.76 -42.62 -16.38
N ASP A 742 40.72 -41.80 -16.52
CA ASP A 742 39.47 -41.90 -15.77
C ASP A 742 38.41 -42.70 -16.54
N GLY A 743 37.74 -43.64 -15.89
CA GLY A 743 36.73 -44.53 -16.50
C GLY A 743 37.27 -45.62 -17.46
N GLY A 744 38.48 -45.46 -18.00
CA GLY A 744 39.15 -46.48 -18.81
C GLY A 744 38.53 -46.72 -20.19
N HIS A 745 37.74 -45.78 -20.69
CA HIS A 745 37.16 -45.80 -22.03
C HIS A 745 38.27 -45.81 -23.09
N THR A 746 38.08 -46.61 -24.14
CA THR A 746 39.06 -46.79 -25.21
C THR A 746 38.46 -46.54 -26.58
N ASP A 747 39.27 -46.03 -27.50
CA ASP A 747 39.02 -46.08 -28.93
C ASP A 747 40.27 -46.57 -29.65
N SER A 748 40.08 -47.27 -30.78
CA SER A 748 41.16 -48.00 -31.44
C SER A 748 41.07 -47.93 -32.95
N SER A 749 42.22 -48.07 -33.59
CA SER A 749 42.29 -48.01 -35.03
C SER A 749 43.30 -49.03 -35.57
N ARG A 750 42.90 -49.74 -36.63
CA ARG A 750 43.77 -50.70 -37.31
C ARG A 750 44.79 -49.94 -38.14
N VAL A 751 46.02 -50.44 -38.15
CA VAL A 751 47.16 -49.79 -38.77
C VAL A 751 47.87 -50.81 -39.64
N THR A 752 48.10 -50.47 -40.91
CA THR A 752 48.88 -51.29 -41.85
C THR A 752 50.19 -50.59 -42.15
N VAL A 753 51.31 -51.28 -41.95
CA VAL A 753 52.64 -50.82 -42.36
C VAL A 753 53.03 -51.53 -43.65
N LEU A 754 53.34 -50.78 -44.70
CA LEU A 754 53.80 -51.29 -46.00
C LEU A 754 55.29 -50.98 -46.22
N GLY A 755 55.97 -51.76 -47.05
CA GLY A 755 57.36 -51.48 -47.47
C GLY A 755 57.42 -50.33 -48.47
N SER A 756 58.53 -49.57 -48.48
CA SER A 756 58.73 -48.41 -49.36
C SER A 756 58.48 -48.73 -50.84
N LEU A 757 57.67 -47.92 -51.52
CA LEU A 757 57.56 -47.91 -52.99
C LEU A 757 58.68 -47.01 -53.54
N GLY A 758 59.56 -47.57 -54.36
CA GLY A 758 60.63 -46.80 -55.02
C GLY A 758 60.13 -46.07 -56.27
N VAL A 759 60.48 -44.77 -56.36
CA VAL A 759 60.49 -43.87 -57.55
C VAL A 759 59.08 -43.48 -58.05
N ASP A 760 58.66 -42.24 -58.36
CA ASP A 760 59.31 -40.97 -58.76
C ASP A 760 58.38 -39.78 -58.44
N GLU A 761 58.92 -38.57 -58.53
CA GLU A 761 58.38 -37.26 -58.11
C GLU A 761 57.05 -36.77 -58.78
N ASN A 762 56.33 -35.92 -58.03
CA ASN A 762 55.37 -34.88 -58.46
C ASN A 762 54.02 -35.25 -59.11
N LYS A 763 52.92 -35.18 -58.31
CA LYS A 763 51.63 -34.58 -58.74
C LYS A 763 50.93 -33.87 -57.58
N GLU A 764 50.70 -32.57 -57.76
CA GLU A 764 50.05 -31.63 -56.83
C GLU A 764 48.59 -31.98 -56.51
N TYR A 765 48.22 -31.94 -55.21
CA TYR A 765 46.85 -32.19 -54.72
C TYR A 765 46.02 -30.91 -54.45
N ASN A 766 46.28 -29.80 -55.14
CA ASN A 766 45.70 -28.48 -54.80
C ASN A 766 44.95 -27.76 -55.93
N GLN A 767 44.23 -28.46 -56.80
CA GLN A 767 43.55 -27.83 -57.95
C GLN A 767 42.05 -27.53 -57.78
N LEU A 768 41.44 -27.85 -56.62
CA LEU A 768 40.08 -27.41 -56.27
C LEU A 768 40.11 -26.45 -55.07
N THR A 769 39.66 -25.21 -55.29
CA THR A 769 39.45 -24.21 -54.22
C THR A 769 37.99 -23.80 -54.10
N ILE A 770 37.54 -23.62 -52.87
CA ILE A 770 36.21 -23.12 -52.51
C ILE A 770 36.40 -21.84 -51.71
N SER A 771 35.83 -20.75 -52.21
CA SER A 771 35.89 -19.45 -51.54
C SER A 771 34.48 -19.01 -51.16
N PRO A 772 34.21 -18.63 -49.90
CA PRO A 772 32.91 -18.14 -49.49
C PRO A 772 32.63 -16.75 -50.08
N ASN A 773 31.38 -16.50 -50.50
CA ASN A 773 30.85 -15.18 -50.82
C ASN A 773 29.67 -14.86 -49.89
N PRO A 774 29.93 -14.41 -48.64
CA PRO A 774 28.90 -14.26 -47.62
C PRO A 774 27.86 -13.19 -47.93
N ALA A 775 28.21 -12.17 -48.72
CA ALA A 775 27.31 -11.07 -49.06
C ALA A 775 26.07 -11.51 -49.87
N ASN A 776 26.18 -12.62 -50.61
CA ASN A 776 25.11 -13.16 -51.45
C ASN A 776 24.67 -14.58 -51.04
N ASN A 777 25.18 -15.13 -49.92
CA ASN A 777 24.99 -16.52 -49.52
C ASN A 777 25.42 -17.56 -50.58
N GLU A 778 26.55 -17.34 -51.24
CA GLU A 778 27.07 -18.23 -52.27
C GLU A 778 28.46 -18.78 -51.90
N ILE A 779 28.85 -19.87 -52.55
CA ILE A 779 30.23 -20.33 -52.62
C ILE A 779 30.75 -20.30 -54.05
N ALA A 780 32.00 -19.87 -54.23
CA ALA A 780 32.70 -19.85 -55.50
C ALA A 780 33.63 -21.06 -55.62
N ILE A 781 33.53 -21.79 -56.73
CA ILE A 781 34.31 -22.98 -57.04
C ILE A 781 35.26 -22.67 -58.19
N SER A 782 36.56 -22.80 -57.92
CA SER A 782 37.61 -22.64 -58.94
C SER A 782 38.26 -23.97 -59.29
N LEU A 783 38.38 -24.21 -60.59
CA LEU A 783 38.89 -25.42 -61.22
C LEU A 783 39.82 -25.07 -62.39
N PRO A 784 40.81 -25.91 -62.71
CA PRO A 784 41.87 -25.61 -63.67
C PRO A 784 41.41 -25.58 -65.15
N SER A 785 40.24 -26.13 -65.52
CA SER A 785 39.76 -26.13 -66.91
C SER A 785 38.26 -25.79 -67.04
N SER A 786 37.84 -25.29 -68.21
CA SER A 786 36.48 -24.79 -68.50
C SER A 786 35.55 -25.80 -69.21
N ASN A 787 35.84 -27.10 -69.12
CA ASN A 787 34.99 -28.15 -69.69
C ASN A 787 33.91 -28.60 -68.70
N HIS A 788 32.89 -29.29 -69.21
CA HIS A 788 31.73 -29.78 -68.47
C HIS A 788 32.05 -30.42 -67.11
N PHE A 789 31.34 -30.02 -66.04
CA PHE A 789 31.51 -30.52 -64.67
C PHE A 789 30.20 -30.53 -63.86
N GLU A 790 30.06 -31.54 -63.01
CA GLU A 790 28.95 -31.67 -62.06
C GLU A 790 29.43 -31.44 -60.62
N ILE A 791 28.62 -30.76 -59.82
CA ILE A 791 28.87 -30.49 -58.40
C ILE A 791 27.75 -31.12 -57.58
N GLU A 792 28.13 -31.79 -56.51
CA GLU A 792 27.23 -32.35 -55.50
C GLU A 792 27.68 -31.89 -54.11
N ILE A 793 26.76 -31.29 -53.36
CA ILE A 793 26.97 -30.88 -51.97
C ILE A 793 26.17 -31.82 -51.07
N SER A 794 26.84 -32.36 -50.06
CA SER A 794 26.25 -33.28 -49.09
C SER A 794 26.54 -32.85 -47.66
N THR A 795 25.70 -33.26 -46.71
CA THR A 795 26.01 -33.15 -45.28
C THR A 795 27.20 -34.06 -44.93
N VAL A 796 27.80 -33.86 -43.75
CA VAL A 796 28.86 -34.77 -43.24
C VAL A 796 28.37 -36.22 -43.04
N LEU A 797 27.06 -36.45 -43.03
CA LEU A 797 26.45 -37.78 -42.97
C LEU A 797 26.22 -38.38 -44.38
N GLY A 798 26.62 -37.68 -45.45
CA GLY A 798 26.54 -38.15 -46.83
C GLY A 798 25.18 -37.94 -47.51
N GLU A 799 24.27 -37.20 -46.88
CA GLU A 799 22.98 -36.85 -47.48
C GLU A 799 23.19 -35.73 -48.52
N LYS A 800 22.77 -35.97 -49.76
CA LYS A 800 22.92 -35.03 -50.87
C LYS A 800 21.89 -33.93 -50.76
N VAL A 801 22.34 -32.71 -50.50
CA VAL A 801 21.48 -31.55 -50.23
C VAL A 801 21.42 -30.58 -51.40
N LEU A 802 22.42 -30.58 -52.29
CA LEU A 802 22.44 -29.68 -53.45
C LEU A 802 23.20 -30.30 -54.62
N LYS A 803 22.69 -30.11 -55.85
CA LYS A 803 23.38 -30.49 -57.10
C LYS A 803 23.43 -29.30 -58.05
N SER A 804 24.55 -29.13 -58.75
CA SER A 804 24.72 -28.11 -59.79
C SER A 804 25.57 -28.64 -60.94
N GLU A 805 25.47 -28.01 -62.10
CA GLU A 805 26.12 -28.44 -63.34
C GLU A 805 26.61 -27.19 -64.07
N ASP A 806 27.89 -27.17 -64.44
CA ASP A 806 28.58 -26.08 -65.15
C ASP A 806 28.48 -24.69 -64.52
N ARG A 807 28.12 -24.59 -63.24
CA ARG A 807 28.05 -23.33 -62.48
C ARG A 807 29.15 -23.25 -61.44
N ARG A 808 29.86 -22.12 -61.43
CA ARG A 808 30.97 -21.88 -60.49
C ARG A 808 30.58 -21.07 -59.26
N LEU A 809 29.41 -20.43 -59.26
CA LEU A 809 28.83 -19.77 -58.09
C LEU A 809 27.58 -20.54 -57.70
N ILE A 810 27.58 -21.06 -56.47
CA ILE A 810 26.53 -21.94 -55.96
C ILE A 810 25.84 -21.24 -54.79
N ASP A 811 24.54 -20.98 -54.92
CA ASP A 811 23.70 -20.47 -53.85
C ASP A 811 23.52 -21.54 -52.77
N VAL A 812 23.88 -21.17 -51.54
CA VAL A 812 23.82 -22.04 -50.35
C VAL A 812 22.91 -21.46 -49.26
N SER A 813 22.07 -20.47 -49.60
CA SER A 813 21.13 -19.84 -48.67
C SER A 813 20.12 -20.81 -48.03
N GLY A 814 19.78 -21.90 -48.73
CA GLY A 814 18.88 -22.94 -48.24
C GLY A 814 19.53 -23.95 -47.27
N LEU A 815 20.84 -23.86 -47.03
CA LEU A 815 21.56 -24.78 -46.14
C LEU A 815 21.59 -24.22 -44.70
N SER A 816 21.30 -25.06 -43.72
CA SER A 816 21.44 -24.73 -42.29
C SER A 816 22.91 -24.55 -41.89
N VAL A 817 23.18 -23.85 -40.77
CA VAL A 817 24.53 -23.71 -40.21
C VAL A 817 25.14 -25.09 -39.96
N GLY A 818 26.34 -25.33 -40.49
CA GLY A 818 27.00 -26.63 -40.42
C GLY A 818 28.09 -26.85 -41.47
N VAL A 819 28.77 -27.99 -41.38
CA VAL A 819 29.84 -28.38 -42.31
C VAL A 819 29.26 -29.22 -43.45
N TYR A 820 29.67 -28.92 -44.69
CA TYR A 820 29.21 -29.60 -45.89
C TYR A 820 30.37 -30.06 -46.76
N LEU A 821 30.20 -31.21 -47.40
CA LEU A 821 31.15 -31.80 -48.35
C LEU A 821 30.72 -31.46 -49.77
N VAL A 822 31.67 -30.96 -50.57
CA VAL A 822 31.49 -30.63 -51.98
C VAL A 822 32.31 -31.59 -52.81
N LYS A 823 31.63 -32.33 -53.67
CA LYS A 823 32.22 -33.22 -54.66
C LYS A 823 32.03 -32.61 -56.05
N VAL A 824 33.11 -32.55 -56.82
CA VAL A 824 33.10 -32.10 -58.21
C VAL A 824 33.58 -33.22 -59.12
N GLN A 825 32.77 -33.56 -60.12
CA GLN A 825 33.09 -34.53 -61.16
C GLN A 825 33.39 -33.77 -62.46
N GLN A 826 34.59 -33.95 -63.03
CA GLN A 826 34.97 -33.37 -64.32
C GLN A 826 35.69 -34.44 -65.14
N GLY A 827 35.03 -34.99 -66.17
CA GLY A 827 35.47 -36.20 -66.85
C GLY A 827 35.65 -37.37 -65.89
N ASP A 828 36.78 -38.08 -65.98
CA ASP A 828 37.13 -39.19 -65.07
C ASP A 828 37.69 -38.72 -63.71
N GLY A 829 37.88 -37.40 -63.52
CA GLY A 829 38.42 -36.81 -62.31
C GLY A 829 37.35 -36.52 -61.26
N VAL A 830 37.64 -36.87 -60.00
CA VAL A 830 36.80 -36.57 -58.83
C VAL A 830 37.57 -35.73 -57.83
N TYR A 831 37.03 -34.58 -57.48
CA TYR A 831 37.62 -33.65 -56.52
C TYR A 831 36.67 -33.45 -55.33
N CYS A 832 37.21 -33.46 -54.11
CA CYS A 832 36.40 -33.30 -52.89
C CYS A 832 37.02 -32.25 -51.96
N ARG A 833 36.18 -31.36 -51.42
CA ARG A 833 36.52 -30.39 -50.37
C ARG A 833 35.34 -30.23 -49.42
N TRP A 834 35.54 -29.54 -48.30
CA TRP A 834 34.46 -29.18 -47.39
C TRP A 834 34.45 -27.66 -47.17
N PHE A 835 33.32 -27.14 -46.74
CA PHE A 835 33.20 -25.77 -46.24
C PHE A 835 32.28 -25.72 -45.02
N LEU A 836 32.45 -24.70 -44.19
CA LEU A 836 31.56 -24.38 -43.07
C LEU A 836 30.60 -23.28 -43.51
N LYS A 837 29.29 -23.52 -43.36
CA LYS A 837 28.27 -22.48 -43.41
C LYS A 837 28.06 -21.97 -41.99
N GLU A 838 28.51 -20.74 -41.74
CA GLU A 838 28.19 -19.97 -40.53
C GLU A 838 26.81 -19.33 -40.62
#